data_AF-A0A970W7H3-F1
#
_entry.id   AF-A0A970W7H3-F1
#
_cell.length_a   1.000
_cell.length_b   1.000
_cell.length_c   1.000
_cell.angle_alpha   90.00
_cell.angle_beta   90.00
_cell.angle_gamma   90.00
#
_symmetry.space_group_name_H-M   'P 1'
#
loop_
_entity.id
_entity.type
_entity.pdbx_description
1 polymer ?
#
loop_
_entity_poly.entity_id
_entity_poly.type
_entity_poly.pdbx_seq_one_letter_code
_entity_poly.pdbx_strand_id
1 'polypeptide(L)'
;MKRRGWGRVALGIALLGVVIAALSAAPVAAQDSYTGVDVVFVVDQSGSMGGEKFGGEEGSVGTDPNGLRFLGSQQLIERLGGYRANYYHDSPVTFQVAVLYFGRSVAQIVPPTTISANSAQEWAPISLQLQPKLQVSAFYKSLGTTDHIGALAEAKRTLDAMKQSWPTGEKHFPVIFLITDGESYINCATDPKSPYCIGGQFQYSKYSEDLKAYRWKELPEPPYQLYMAFVNVDDNTWNKKEQYYKELTNNKVDRLDTDTMWAFFEKTLGDITVNNPDLPPVVPGKVTEIAETEDTVKVPPYLQEISFIIHKPKPEDRVSFTQNGQPVENVYAIQVDGGDQYIERITILKPAPGYITIKRPVTTGKLRIFMVQFGAEFKCVIPSVAQHVPTCLRCEILDKDNKPFPPYSSGQFGLRVEAEVTAAGYSQKLTLVTQGQSIWQTDLVLPEPGQHTYVVTAKTQDIEGQEIVPFSAPSYGMGQFTATAAEPRLVGAEGATALQPVDLHIEFADAMGSALSAAGCGNQYTAMIATFQPASGDAISVQLAEENGAYAGSFTPWSAGDYRVSVRAEVKDPTTGSASAAFDKEVGALTVRAPQVIWDGQGDTWPQYQPGMIGFYLADQSGQPLTIDPTANLQAGAQIRDAGGGAELVNLVDQGQGRWEGVWIPRNIGKYTVVVTLNVSGPNAPQAKLISSLTVHSFTVKPLTPRVADPTGITALQTTPLKIVFADANGQVVPVDSGASQYVRTKAIVSPEGISGEETEIPLAHDGDGYAGTFVPLRAQRYRVRLQGVVHDPASGASSMPIDQDIGALDVLPPKVIWDGSRDAWPQYEASRVAFHLADQSGSALQVEGATNLRADVQLRGPVGAAAAPVNQLATGTWEGQAVPDESGLHELRVSISHKAADGSDIVLINDLVLHQFNVEAVTLVRMVVEDPESEGSRAWRDLFWRVRPLDVQVALVDKQGNPVDPTKILKDPSAMPVEVSLVPPEGGAGEPLALVHGATGRFTATFSDYDEKKWYAHRDLGYYEIRMAPKAELKDTYTYGTEELVSSRAHLTRHPFWWVLPAIAALVAIALLILLGRSTYLHLWPAIGTVRVGNKWSYHLRDAGKHTITLDKRHGVPPAVRQIKVQQKLLSGPLAKAPRIILSVQHPNGVWVPRNVSVPNPYNTVVGNTCVTWSAGSEKPPTGVAPDLWAYVFGILGVGALAALIMVIVAIVSSLG
;
A
#
# COMPACT_ATOMS: atom_id res chain seq x y z
N MET A 1 -57.51 70.55 3.39
CA MET A 1 -58.68 70.27 2.51
C MET A 1 -58.43 68.98 1.71
N LYS A 2 -59.47 68.20 1.37
CA LYS A 2 -59.54 67.13 0.31
C LYS A 2 -58.28 66.24 0.18
N ARG A 3 -58.18 64.99 0.65
CA ARG A 3 -59.11 63.83 0.58
C ARG A 3 -59.76 63.61 -0.80
N ARG A 4 -59.07 62.85 -1.68
CA ARG A 4 -59.56 61.79 -2.60
C ARG A 4 -58.42 61.35 -3.54
N GLY A 5 -58.14 60.05 -3.66
CA GLY A 5 -57.17 59.56 -4.67
C GLY A 5 -56.73 58.10 -4.55
N TRP A 6 -56.30 57.63 -3.37
CA TRP A 6 -55.48 56.41 -3.27
C TRP A 6 -56.24 55.09 -3.11
N GLY A 7 -57.53 55.12 -2.76
CA GLY A 7 -58.33 53.91 -2.54
C GLY A 7 -58.66 53.08 -3.79
N ARG A 8 -58.43 53.59 -5.01
CA ARG A 8 -58.68 52.86 -6.27
C ARG A 8 -57.43 52.22 -6.86
N VAL A 9 -56.24 52.74 -6.57
CA VAL A 9 -54.97 52.14 -7.04
C VAL A 9 -54.63 50.91 -6.20
N ALA A 10 -54.76 50.98 -4.88
CA ALA A 10 -54.54 49.83 -3.99
C ALA A 10 -55.50 48.66 -4.30
N LEU A 11 -56.78 48.95 -4.54
CA LEU A 11 -57.75 47.91 -4.92
C LEU A 11 -57.49 47.35 -6.32
N GLY A 12 -57.04 48.20 -7.26
CA GLY A 12 -56.64 47.77 -8.60
C GLY A 12 -55.42 46.85 -8.60
N ILE A 13 -54.38 47.17 -7.82
CA ILE A 13 -53.17 46.34 -7.67
C ILE A 13 -53.49 45.06 -6.89
N ALA A 14 -54.35 45.10 -5.88
CA ALA A 14 -54.80 43.90 -5.18
C ALA A 14 -55.62 42.96 -6.08
N LEU A 15 -56.55 43.50 -6.89
CA LEU A 15 -57.30 42.70 -7.87
C LEU A 15 -56.42 42.19 -9.00
N LEU A 16 -55.46 42.97 -9.50
CA LEU A 16 -54.52 42.49 -10.51
C LEU A 16 -53.58 41.43 -9.93
N GLY A 17 -53.15 41.56 -8.67
CA GLY A 17 -52.39 40.55 -7.95
C GLY A 17 -53.16 39.26 -7.73
N VAL A 18 -54.45 39.33 -7.37
CA VAL A 18 -55.33 38.15 -7.24
C VAL A 18 -55.63 37.51 -8.60
N VAL A 19 -55.83 38.29 -9.66
CA VAL A 19 -56.06 37.77 -11.03
C VAL A 19 -54.78 37.17 -11.61
N ILE A 20 -53.60 37.75 -11.36
CA ILE A 20 -52.32 37.16 -11.76
C ILE A 20 -52.02 35.90 -10.93
N ALA A 21 -52.26 35.90 -9.61
CA ALA A 21 -52.13 34.68 -8.80
C ALA A 21 -53.09 33.57 -9.26
N ALA A 22 -54.32 33.90 -9.67
CA ALA A 22 -55.30 32.95 -10.18
C ALA A 22 -55.02 32.48 -11.64
N LEU A 23 -54.28 33.25 -12.44
CA LEU A 23 -53.88 32.88 -13.81
C LEU A 23 -52.49 32.22 -13.88
N SER A 24 -51.64 32.39 -12.86
CA SER A 24 -50.33 31.72 -12.75
C SER A 24 -50.42 30.34 -12.10
N ALA A 25 -51.52 30.03 -11.43
CA ALA A 25 -51.84 28.68 -10.96
C ALA A 25 -52.87 28.02 -11.89
N ALA A 26 -52.48 27.77 -13.14
CA ALA A 26 -52.99 26.57 -13.78
C ALA A 26 -52.63 25.41 -12.83
N PRO A 27 -53.58 24.60 -12.35
CA PRO A 27 -53.22 23.39 -11.64
C PRO A 27 -52.45 22.54 -12.65
N VAL A 28 -51.13 22.49 -12.48
CA VAL A 28 -50.36 21.34 -12.92
C VAL A 28 -51.01 20.20 -12.17
N ALA A 29 -51.90 19.47 -12.85
CA ALA A 29 -52.48 18.28 -12.30
C ALA A 29 -51.28 17.38 -11.99
N ALA A 30 -50.97 17.23 -10.71
CA ALA A 30 -49.96 16.29 -10.28
C ALA A 30 -50.45 14.94 -10.83
N GLN A 31 -49.77 14.44 -11.86
CA GLN A 31 -50.00 13.09 -12.31
C GLN A 31 -49.59 12.24 -11.12
N ASP A 32 -50.56 11.64 -10.41
CA ASP A 32 -50.25 10.76 -9.27
C ASP A 32 -49.30 9.69 -9.82
N SER A 33 -48.04 9.74 -9.41
CA SER A 33 -47.03 8.79 -9.85
C SER A 33 -47.43 7.41 -9.38
N TYR A 34 -47.15 6.39 -10.19
CA TYR A 34 -47.45 5.02 -9.82
C TYR A 34 -46.48 4.59 -8.72
N THR A 35 -46.98 3.92 -7.67
CA THR A 35 -46.17 3.35 -6.58
C THR A 35 -45.85 1.88 -6.82
N GLY A 36 -46.13 1.34 -8.01
CA GLY A 36 -45.93 -0.07 -8.32
C GLY A 36 -46.35 -0.46 -9.73
N VAL A 37 -46.22 -1.74 -10.05
CA VAL A 37 -46.57 -2.32 -11.36
C VAL A 37 -47.30 -3.64 -11.17
N ASP A 38 -48.48 -3.77 -11.78
CA ASP A 38 -49.26 -5.02 -11.77
C ASP A 38 -49.19 -5.67 -13.15
N VAL A 39 -48.65 -6.88 -13.24
CA VAL A 39 -48.39 -7.58 -14.50
C VAL A 39 -49.18 -8.89 -14.59
N VAL A 40 -50.04 -9.00 -15.60
CA VAL A 40 -50.73 -10.26 -15.91
C VAL A 40 -50.18 -10.85 -17.21
N PHE A 41 -49.52 -11.99 -17.10
CA PHE A 41 -49.08 -12.78 -18.26
C PHE A 41 -50.23 -13.68 -18.71
N VAL A 42 -50.58 -13.61 -19.99
CA VAL A 42 -51.68 -14.30 -20.64
C VAL A 42 -51.08 -15.20 -21.72
N VAL A 43 -50.93 -16.48 -21.42
CA VAL A 43 -50.16 -17.43 -22.23
C VAL A 43 -51.09 -18.40 -22.94
N ASP A 44 -50.96 -18.47 -24.26
CA ASP A 44 -51.78 -19.31 -25.12
C ASP A 44 -51.42 -20.79 -24.95
N GLN A 45 -52.43 -21.60 -24.67
CA GLN A 45 -52.33 -23.05 -24.49
C GLN A 45 -53.38 -23.78 -25.32
N SER A 46 -53.74 -23.19 -26.46
CA SER A 46 -54.55 -23.80 -27.50
C SER A 46 -53.84 -24.96 -28.20
N GLY A 47 -54.61 -25.71 -28.99
CA GLY A 47 -54.10 -26.84 -29.77
C GLY A 47 -53.04 -26.44 -30.82
N SER A 48 -53.13 -25.24 -31.40
CA SER A 48 -52.15 -24.77 -32.40
C SER A 48 -50.76 -24.54 -31.80
N MET A 49 -50.69 -23.94 -30.60
CA MET A 49 -49.42 -23.68 -29.90
C MET A 49 -48.61 -24.95 -29.64
N GLY A 50 -49.29 -26.05 -29.29
CA GLY A 50 -48.65 -27.28 -28.85
C GLY A 50 -48.58 -28.41 -29.87
N GLY A 51 -49.49 -28.42 -30.85
CA GLY A 51 -49.71 -29.58 -31.72
C GLY A 51 -50.11 -30.84 -30.93
N GLU A 52 -49.91 -32.02 -31.54
CA GLU A 52 -50.27 -33.32 -30.96
C GLU A 52 -49.67 -33.53 -29.54
N LYS A 53 -48.44 -33.05 -29.33
CA LYS A 53 -47.69 -33.18 -28.05
C LYS A 53 -48.45 -32.64 -26.83
N PHE A 54 -49.36 -31.69 -27.01
CA PHE A 54 -50.19 -31.13 -25.95
C PHE A 54 -51.70 -31.33 -26.19
N GLY A 55 -52.09 -32.28 -27.04
CA GLY A 55 -53.50 -32.59 -27.32
C GLY A 55 -54.14 -31.73 -28.40
N GLY A 56 -53.35 -31.21 -29.34
CA GLY A 56 -53.85 -30.82 -30.67
C GLY A 56 -54.23 -32.03 -31.52
N GLU A 57 -54.55 -31.80 -32.80
CA GLU A 57 -54.95 -32.88 -33.72
C GLU A 57 -53.76 -33.83 -34.02
N GLU A 58 -54.05 -35.11 -34.29
CA GLU A 58 -53.05 -36.14 -34.58
C GLU A 58 -52.23 -35.77 -35.82
N GLY A 59 -50.89 -35.80 -35.71
CA GLY A 59 -49.97 -35.35 -36.75
C GLY A 59 -49.75 -33.83 -36.84
N SER A 60 -50.40 -33.02 -36.00
CA SER A 60 -50.18 -31.56 -36.01
C SER A 60 -48.86 -31.16 -35.33
N VAL A 61 -48.03 -30.40 -36.06
CA VAL A 61 -46.86 -29.73 -35.50
C VAL A 61 -47.29 -28.39 -34.90
N GLY A 62 -46.96 -28.14 -33.64
CA GLY A 62 -47.33 -26.89 -32.96
C GLY A 62 -46.59 -25.68 -33.54
N THR A 63 -47.24 -24.50 -33.48
CA THR A 63 -46.65 -23.19 -33.84
C THR A 63 -45.52 -22.78 -32.89
N ASP A 64 -45.51 -23.31 -31.67
CA ASP A 64 -44.42 -23.21 -30.68
C ASP A 64 -43.88 -24.62 -30.30
N PRO A 65 -43.08 -25.26 -31.18
CA PRO A 65 -42.54 -26.60 -30.92
C PRO A 65 -41.41 -26.60 -29.87
N ASN A 66 -40.78 -25.44 -29.66
CA ASN A 66 -39.67 -25.24 -28.71
C ASN A 66 -40.17 -24.92 -27.30
N GLY A 67 -41.45 -24.60 -27.11
CA GLY A 67 -42.02 -24.23 -25.80
C GLY A 67 -41.62 -22.82 -25.34
N LEU A 68 -41.31 -21.92 -26.27
CA LEU A 68 -40.91 -20.53 -26.00
C LEU A 68 -41.96 -19.78 -25.17
N ARG A 69 -43.24 -20.14 -25.27
CA ARG A 69 -44.29 -19.49 -24.46
C ARG A 69 -44.17 -19.78 -22.95
N PHE A 70 -43.69 -20.96 -22.59
CA PHE A 70 -43.39 -21.31 -21.19
C PHE A 70 -42.15 -20.56 -20.73
N LEU A 71 -41.05 -20.72 -21.49
CA LEU A 71 -39.77 -20.08 -21.23
C LEU A 71 -39.88 -18.54 -21.12
N GLY A 72 -40.73 -17.93 -21.93
CA GLY A 72 -40.99 -16.50 -21.88
C GLY A 72 -41.65 -16.05 -20.59
N SER A 73 -42.70 -16.73 -20.14
CA SER A 73 -43.33 -16.44 -18.84
C SER A 73 -42.36 -16.65 -17.66
N GLN A 74 -41.49 -17.66 -17.74
CA GLN A 74 -40.47 -17.94 -16.73
C GLN A 74 -39.42 -16.82 -16.66
N GLN A 75 -38.83 -16.44 -17.79
CA GLN A 75 -37.80 -15.41 -17.85
C GLN A 75 -38.32 -14.02 -17.52
N LEU A 76 -39.53 -13.67 -17.94
CA LEU A 76 -40.15 -12.38 -17.62
C LEU A 76 -40.34 -12.20 -16.11
N ILE A 77 -40.80 -13.25 -15.41
CA ILE A 77 -40.99 -13.22 -13.95
C ILE A 77 -39.65 -13.20 -13.22
N GLU A 78 -38.65 -14.01 -13.62
CA GLU A 78 -37.30 -13.92 -13.03
C GLU A 78 -36.67 -12.55 -13.19
N ARG A 79 -36.78 -11.95 -14.39
CA ARG A 79 -36.25 -10.60 -14.61
C ARG A 79 -37.02 -9.56 -13.84
N LEU A 80 -38.34 -9.63 -13.73
CA LEU A 80 -39.11 -8.68 -12.93
C LEU A 80 -38.74 -8.77 -11.43
N GLY A 81 -38.45 -9.98 -10.94
CA GLY A 81 -37.80 -10.21 -9.64
C GLY A 81 -36.43 -9.53 -9.55
N GLY A 82 -35.55 -9.75 -10.53
CA GLY A 82 -34.24 -9.09 -10.64
C GLY A 82 -34.32 -7.56 -10.73
N TYR A 83 -35.32 -7.01 -11.43
CA TYR A 83 -35.60 -5.58 -11.47
C TYR A 83 -35.99 -5.07 -10.07
N ARG A 84 -36.84 -5.80 -9.34
CA ARG A 84 -37.22 -5.41 -7.97
C ARG A 84 -36.07 -5.48 -6.97
N ALA A 85 -35.22 -6.49 -7.10
CA ALA A 85 -34.09 -6.75 -6.21
C ALA A 85 -32.86 -5.87 -6.49
N ASN A 86 -32.55 -5.54 -7.74
CA ASN A 86 -31.34 -4.78 -8.07
C ASN A 86 -31.60 -3.28 -8.16
N TYR A 87 -32.69 -2.88 -8.82
CA TYR A 87 -33.02 -1.47 -9.04
C TYR A 87 -33.82 -0.87 -7.88
N TYR A 88 -34.90 -1.51 -7.45
CA TYR A 88 -35.87 -0.93 -6.51
C TYR A 88 -35.73 -1.41 -5.04
N HIS A 89 -34.55 -1.92 -4.65
CA HIS A 89 -34.29 -2.49 -3.32
C HIS A 89 -34.61 -1.55 -2.14
N ASP A 90 -34.20 -0.28 -2.24
CA ASP A 90 -34.47 0.75 -1.23
C ASP A 90 -35.71 1.60 -1.56
N SER A 91 -36.53 1.16 -2.52
CA SER A 91 -37.69 1.91 -3.03
C SER A 91 -39.02 1.34 -2.50
N PRO A 92 -40.01 2.20 -2.18
CA PRO A 92 -41.36 1.75 -1.85
C PRO A 92 -42.10 1.14 -3.05
N VAL A 93 -41.54 1.18 -4.26
CA VAL A 93 -42.14 0.58 -5.46
C VAL A 93 -42.34 -0.92 -5.27
N THR A 94 -43.56 -1.43 -5.46
CA THR A 94 -43.86 -2.87 -5.39
C THR A 94 -44.32 -3.42 -6.74
N PHE A 95 -44.05 -4.69 -7.03
CA PHE A 95 -44.56 -5.36 -8.23
C PHE A 95 -45.52 -6.49 -7.85
N GLN A 96 -46.57 -6.72 -8.65
CA GLN A 96 -47.42 -7.90 -8.55
C GLN A 96 -47.43 -8.67 -9.88
N VAL A 97 -47.49 -10.00 -9.81
CA VAL A 97 -47.59 -10.88 -10.97
C VAL A 97 -48.74 -11.86 -10.86
N ALA A 98 -49.37 -12.17 -12.00
CA ALA A 98 -50.20 -13.35 -12.18
C ALA A 98 -49.97 -13.97 -13.55
N VAL A 99 -50.23 -15.27 -13.67
CA VAL A 99 -50.12 -16.02 -14.93
C VAL A 99 -51.42 -16.74 -15.20
N LEU A 100 -52.03 -16.41 -16.34
CA LEU A 100 -53.24 -17.01 -16.88
C LEU A 100 -52.84 -17.81 -18.12
N TYR A 101 -53.18 -19.10 -18.15
CA TYR A 101 -53.13 -19.90 -19.37
C TYR A 101 -54.51 -19.88 -20.01
N PHE A 102 -54.59 -19.69 -21.33
CA PHE A 102 -55.88 -19.58 -22.03
C PHE A 102 -55.99 -20.50 -23.25
N GLY A 103 -57.23 -20.77 -23.62
CA GLY A 103 -57.66 -21.45 -24.84
C GLY A 103 -59.13 -21.09 -25.03
N ARG A 104 -60.03 -22.09 -24.97
CA ARG A 104 -61.47 -21.85 -24.83
C ARG A 104 -61.86 -21.53 -23.38
N SER A 105 -61.05 -22.01 -22.43
CA SER A 105 -61.16 -21.69 -21.01
C SER A 105 -59.88 -21.01 -20.55
N VAL A 106 -59.99 -20.17 -19.50
CA VAL A 106 -58.83 -19.54 -18.86
C VAL A 106 -58.59 -20.23 -17.51
N ALA A 107 -57.33 -20.58 -17.25
CA ALA A 107 -56.87 -21.19 -16.00
C ALA A 107 -55.80 -20.31 -15.35
N GLN A 108 -55.99 -19.94 -14.09
CA GLN A 108 -54.98 -19.20 -13.32
C GLN A 108 -53.92 -20.18 -12.79
N ILE A 109 -52.68 -20.04 -13.26
CA ILE A 109 -51.53 -20.89 -12.93
C ILE A 109 -50.74 -20.29 -11.76
N VAL A 110 -50.55 -18.96 -11.80
CA VAL A 110 -50.00 -18.16 -10.71
C VAL A 110 -51.07 -17.15 -10.32
N PRO A 111 -51.63 -17.21 -9.10
CA PRO A 111 -52.53 -16.16 -8.59
C PRO A 111 -51.76 -14.86 -8.37
N PRO A 112 -52.44 -13.71 -8.22
CA PRO A 112 -51.82 -12.46 -7.81
C PRO A 112 -50.81 -12.65 -6.66
N THR A 113 -49.53 -12.44 -6.98
CA THR A 113 -48.40 -12.67 -6.09
C THR A 113 -47.52 -11.43 -6.09
N THR A 114 -47.32 -10.83 -4.92
CA THR A 114 -46.43 -9.68 -4.75
C THR A 114 -44.97 -10.11 -4.81
N ILE A 115 -44.17 -9.39 -5.60
CA ILE A 115 -42.71 -9.45 -5.62
C ILE A 115 -42.22 -8.30 -4.73
N SER A 116 -41.80 -8.61 -3.51
CA SER A 116 -41.35 -7.65 -2.50
C SER A 116 -39.87 -7.82 -2.11
N ALA A 117 -39.11 -8.60 -2.88
CA ALA A 117 -37.72 -8.93 -2.58
C ALA A 117 -36.78 -7.73 -2.83
N ASN A 118 -36.05 -7.32 -1.79
CA ASN A 118 -35.06 -6.25 -1.85
C ASN A 118 -33.64 -6.77 -2.20
N SER A 119 -33.46 -8.07 -2.41
CA SER A 119 -32.19 -8.66 -2.82
C SER A 119 -32.38 -9.98 -3.58
N ALA A 120 -31.33 -10.48 -4.24
CA ALA A 120 -31.39 -11.77 -4.92
C ALA A 120 -31.67 -12.94 -3.96
N GLN A 121 -31.21 -12.85 -2.71
CA GLN A 121 -31.42 -13.88 -1.68
C GLN A 121 -32.87 -13.91 -1.18
N GLU A 122 -33.53 -12.74 -1.10
CA GLU A 122 -34.98 -12.66 -0.82
C GLU A 122 -35.83 -13.11 -2.01
N TRP A 123 -35.35 -12.90 -3.24
CA TRP A 123 -36.05 -13.34 -4.45
C TRP A 123 -36.02 -14.86 -4.63
N ALA A 124 -34.89 -15.51 -4.35
CA ALA A 124 -34.68 -16.95 -4.53
C ALA A 124 -35.81 -17.86 -3.97
N PRO A 125 -36.30 -17.71 -2.71
CA PRO A 125 -37.40 -18.53 -2.20
C PRO A 125 -38.75 -18.25 -2.90
N ILE A 126 -38.97 -17.05 -3.44
CA ILE A 126 -40.19 -16.71 -4.20
C ILE A 126 -40.11 -17.35 -5.60
N SER A 127 -38.96 -17.20 -6.27
CA SER A 127 -38.65 -17.87 -7.55
C SER A 127 -38.87 -19.39 -7.46
N LEU A 128 -38.32 -20.05 -6.43
CA LEU A 128 -38.46 -21.50 -6.20
C LEU A 128 -39.92 -21.96 -6.04
N GLN A 129 -40.83 -21.09 -5.58
CA GLN A 129 -42.27 -21.40 -5.49
C GLN A 129 -43.03 -21.17 -6.80
N LEU A 130 -42.58 -20.22 -7.63
CA LEU A 130 -43.23 -19.84 -8.88
C LEU A 130 -42.77 -20.71 -10.06
N GLN A 131 -41.46 -20.90 -10.21
CA GLN A 131 -40.88 -21.55 -11.40
C GLN A 131 -41.42 -22.95 -11.71
N PRO A 132 -41.63 -23.86 -10.74
CA PRO A 132 -42.19 -25.19 -11.03
C PRO A 132 -43.59 -25.15 -11.65
N LYS A 133 -44.39 -24.11 -11.38
CA LYS A 133 -45.75 -23.95 -11.94
C LYS A 133 -45.74 -23.48 -13.40
N LEU A 134 -44.64 -22.88 -13.85
CA LEU A 134 -44.46 -22.27 -15.17
C LEU A 134 -43.73 -23.19 -16.15
N GLN A 135 -43.19 -24.31 -15.67
CA GLN A 135 -42.53 -25.30 -16.51
C GLN A 135 -43.53 -25.98 -17.45
N VAL A 136 -43.05 -26.35 -18.64
CA VAL A 136 -43.79 -27.16 -19.62
C VAL A 136 -44.34 -28.49 -19.04
N SER A 137 -43.69 -29.05 -18.02
CA SER A 137 -44.10 -30.25 -17.29
C SER A 137 -45.36 -30.07 -16.43
N ALA A 138 -45.66 -28.85 -15.99
CA ALA A 138 -46.89 -28.52 -15.27
C ALA A 138 -48.12 -28.49 -16.19
N PHE A 139 -47.91 -28.44 -17.52
CA PHE A 139 -48.96 -28.34 -18.51
C PHE A 139 -49.12 -29.64 -19.32
N TYR A 140 -50.24 -30.33 -19.08
CA TYR A 140 -50.45 -31.70 -19.58
C TYR A 140 -51.54 -31.85 -20.66
N LYS A 141 -52.32 -30.80 -20.96
CA LYS A 141 -53.39 -30.84 -21.98
C LYS A 141 -53.87 -29.46 -22.42
N SER A 142 -54.09 -29.28 -23.72
CA SER A 142 -54.70 -28.10 -24.36
C SER A 142 -55.96 -27.60 -23.65
N LEU A 143 -56.08 -26.27 -23.53
CA LEU A 143 -57.25 -25.57 -23.01
C LEU A 143 -58.33 -25.31 -24.07
N GLY A 144 -58.20 -25.87 -25.28
CA GLY A 144 -59.18 -25.79 -26.37
C GLY A 144 -58.76 -24.83 -27.48
N THR A 145 -59.74 -24.11 -28.05
CA THR A 145 -59.55 -23.18 -29.18
C THR A 145 -59.38 -21.75 -28.71
N THR A 146 -58.47 -21.00 -29.32
CA THR A 146 -58.00 -19.69 -28.85
C THR A 146 -59.06 -18.59 -28.79
N ASP A 147 -59.48 -18.20 -27.59
CA ASP A 147 -60.35 -17.04 -27.33
C ASP A 147 -59.61 -15.89 -26.60
N HIS A 148 -59.03 -14.99 -27.39
CA HIS A 148 -58.37 -13.77 -26.92
C HIS A 148 -59.30 -12.80 -26.17
N ILE A 149 -60.58 -12.66 -26.55
CA ILE A 149 -61.54 -11.79 -25.87
C ILE A 149 -61.80 -12.31 -24.45
N GLY A 150 -62.08 -13.61 -24.30
CA GLY A 150 -62.22 -14.26 -22.99
C GLY A 150 -60.96 -14.12 -22.13
N ALA A 151 -59.78 -14.28 -22.74
CA ALA A 151 -58.50 -14.14 -22.05
C ALA A 151 -58.23 -12.71 -21.54
N LEU A 152 -58.49 -11.68 -22.36
CA LEU A 152 -58.35 -10.28 -21.95
C LEU A 152 -59.40 -9.86 -20.90
N ALA A 153 -60.59 -10.47 -20.91
CA ALA A 153 -61.60 -10.27 -19.88
C ALA A 153 -61.18 -10.86 -18.51
N GLU A 154 -60.54 -12.03 -18.51
CA GLU A 154 -59.99 -12.61 -17.29
C GLU A 154 -58.76 -11.83 -16.79
N ALA A 155 -57.91 -11.36 -17.70
CA ALA A 155 -56.77 -10.51 -17.36
C ALA A 155 -57.21 -9.20 -16.71
N LYS A 156 -58.24 -8.53 -17.27
CA LYS A 156 -58.83 -7.34 -16.65
C LYS A 156 -59.36 -7.64 -15.24
N ARG A 157 -60.13 -8.73 -15.07
CA ARG A 157 -60.66 -9.13 -13.75
C ARG A 157 -59.54 -9.41 -12.74
N THR A 158 -58.43 -9.98 -13.20
CA THR A 158 -57.24 -10.27 -12.37
C THR A 158 -56.55 -8.97 -11.93
N LEU A 159 -56.38 -7.99 -12.83
CA LEU A 159 -55.88 -6.64 -12.50
C LEU A 159 -56.84 -5.89 -11.55
N ASP A 160 -58.15 -5.98 -11.78
CA ASP A 160 -59.17 -5.38 -10.90
C ASP A 160 -59.17 -6.03 -9.49
N ALA A 161 -58.71 -7.28 -9.37
CA ALA A 161 -58.51 -7.98 -8.10
C ALA A 161 -57.16 -7.65 -7.43
N MET A 162 -56.06 -7.56 -8.19
CA MET A 162 -54.77 -7.03 -7.70
C MET A 162 -54.95 -5.65 -7.07
N LYS A 163 -55.72 -4.77 -7.73
CA LYS A 163 -56.08 -3.44 -7.23
C LYS A 163 -56.79 -3.41 -5.89
N GLN A 164 -57.48 -4.48 -5.49
CA GLN A 164 -58.12 -4.57 -4.18
C GLN A 164 -57.14 -4.94 -3.05
N SER A 165 -55.91 -5.38 -3.41
CA SER A 165 -54.84 -5.71 -2.46
C SER A 165 -53.86 -4.56 -2.20
N TRP A 166 -53.93 -3.47 -2.97
CA TRP A 166 -53.03 -2.32 -2.82
C TRP A 166 -53.21 -1.64 -1.44
N PRO A 167 -52.13 -1.28 -0.74
CA PRO A 167 -52.18 -0.41 0.43
C PRO A 167 -52.89 0.94 0.15
N THR A 168 -53.42 1.57 1.21
CA THR A 168 -54.20 2.81 1.06
C THR A 168 -53.33 3.95 0.57
N GLY A 169 -53.65 4.48 -0.63
CA GLY A 169 -52.91 5.56 -1.28
C GLY A 169 -51.94 5.10 -2.37
N GLU A 170 -51.72 3.79 -2.51
CA GLU A 170 -50.93 3.24 -3.60
C GLU A 170 -51.71 3.16 -4.92
N LYS A 171 -50.97 3.20 -6.03
CA LYS A 171 -51.50 3.23 -7.40
C LYS A 171 -50.53 2.49 -8.31
N HIS A 172 -50.88 1.31 -8.82
CA HIS A 172 -49.98 0.56 -9.70
C HIS A 172 -50.29 0.74 -11.19
N PHE A 173 -49.24 0.63 -12.00
CA PHE A 173 -49.29 0.66 -13.46
C PHE A 173 -49.74 -0.71 -14.00
N PRO A 174 -50.92 -0.83 -14.64
CA PRO A 174 -51.48 -2.12 -15.02
C PRO A 174 -51.03 -2.56 -16.42
N VAL A 175 -50.40 -3.73 -16.50
CA VAL A 175 -49.77 -4.29 -17.70
C VAL A 175 -50.30 -5.69 -18.00
N ILE A 176 -50.62 -5.94 -19.27
CA ILE A 176 -50.98 -7.26 -19.79
C ILE A 176 -49.91 -7.68 -20.82
N PHE A 177 -49.34 -8.87 -20.64
CA PHE A 177 -48.45 -9.52 -21.61
C PHE A 177 -49.14 -10.71 -22.25
N LEU A 178 -49.50 -10.61 -23.52
CA LEU A 178 -50.11 -11.68 -24.29
C LEU A 178 -49.04 -12.49 -25.04
N ILE A 179 -48.94 -13.80 -24.82
CA ILE A 179 -47.98 -14.70 -25.50
C ILE A 179 -48.78 -15.73 -26.31
N THR A 180 -48.73 -15.67 -27.64
CA THR A 180 -49.64 -16.42 -28.55
C THR A 180 -49.06 -16.47 -29.98
N ASP A 181 -49.54 -17.38 -30.83
CA ASP A 181 -49.31 -17.40 -32.29
C ASP A 181 -50.27 -16.45 -33.05
N GLY A 182 -51.16 -15.76 -32.32
CA GLY A 182 -52.12 -14.82 -32.85
C GLY A 182 -53.19 -15.46 -33.74
N GLU A 183 -53.38 -16.78 -33.70
CA GLU A 183 -54.50 -17.49 -34.32
C GLU A 183 -55.71 -17.41 -33.38
N SER A 184 -56.71 -16.58 -33.68
CA SER A 184 -58.00 -16.65 -32.98
C SER A 184 -58.87 -17.73 -33.62
N TYR A 185 -59.47 -18.61 -32.82
CA TYR A 185 -60.37 -19.66 -33.34
C TYR A 185 -61.42 -20.08 -32.33
N ILE A 186 -62.67 -20.25 -32.78
CA ILE A 186 -63.76 -20.85 -32.01
C ILE A 186 -64.32 -22.01 -32.80
N ASN A 187 -64.26 -23.22 -32.24
CA ASN A 187 -64.84 -24.41 -32.86
C ASN A 187 -66.38 -24.36 -32.77
N CYS A 188 -67.01 -23.92 -33.86
CA CYS A 188 -68.46 -23.76 -33.99
C CYS A 188 -69.28 -25.06 -33.93
N ALA A 189 -68.68 -26.24 -34.05
CA ALA A 189 -69.37 -27.49 -33.74
C ALA A 189 -69.51 -27.71 -32.22
N THR A 190 -68.55 -27.18 -31.44
CA THR A 190 -68.54 -27.27 -29.97
C THR A 190 -69.04 -26.01 -29.26
N ASP A 191 -69.19 -24.90 -29.99
CA ASP A 191 -69.83 -23.66 -29.54
C ASP A 191 -70.71 -23.01 -30.64
N PRO A 192 -71.81 -23.66 -31.05
CA PRO A 192 -72.70 -23.12 -32.09
C PRO A 192 -73.49 -21.89 -31.64
N LYS A 193 -73.38 -21.48 -30.36
CA LYS A 193 -74.05 -20.28 -29.80
C LYS A 193 -73.17 -19.04 -29.79
N SER A 194 -71.86 -19.20 -30.04
CA SER A 194 -70.93 -18.08 -30.17
C SER A 194 -71.40 -17.10 -31.27
N PRO A 195 -71.39 -15.78 -31.02
CA PRO A 195 -71.81 -14.77 -32.01
C PRO A 195 -70.90 -14.70 -33.24
N TYR A 196 -69.78 -15.43 -33.21
CA TYR A 196 -68.80 -15.58 -34.28
C TYR A 196 -69.05 -16.80 -35.18
N CYS A 197 -70.03 -17.65 -34.84
CA CYS A 197 -70.35 -18.88 -35.55
C CYS A 197 -71.53 -18.69 -36.52
N ILE A 198 -71.29 -17.99 -37.62
CA ILE A 198 -72.31 -17.72 -38.64
C ILE A 198 -72.31 -18.87 -39.66
N GLY A 199 -73.47 -19.51 -39.85
CA GLY A 199 -73.60 -20.66 -40.75
C GLY A 199 -72.82 -21.91 -40.29
N GLY A 200 -72.48 -22.01 -39.00
CA GLY A 200 -71.63 -23.07 -38.47
C GLY A 200 -70.13 -22.89 -38.74
N GLN A 201 -69.71 -21.74 -39.28
CA GLN A 201 -68.31 -21.41 -39.55
C GLN A 201 -67.87 -20.18 -38.74
N PHE A 202 -66.61 -20.20 -38.30
CA PHE A 202 -66.01 -19.14 -37.51
C PHE A 202 -65.67 -17.91 -38.37
N GLN A 203 -66.17 -16.75 -37.98
CA GLN A 203 -66.02 -15.48 -38.69
C GLN A 203 -64.89 -14.65 -38.09
N TYR A 204 -63.65 -14.92 -38.51
CA TYR A 204 -62.44 -14.25 -38.01
C TYR A 204 -62.49 -12.72 -38.14
N SER A 205 -63.04 -12.18 -39.24
CA SER A 205 -63.16 -10.72 -39.45
C SER A 205 -63.99 -10.06 -38.36
N LYS A 206 -65.19 -10.58 -38.09
CA LYS A 206 -66.06 -10.12 -37.01
C LYS A 206 -65.41 -10.26 -35.64
N TYR A 207 -64.73 -11.39 -35.39
CA TYR A 207 -64.01 -11.61 -34.13
C TYR A 207 -62.88 -10.59 -33.94
N SER A 208 -62.14 -10.27 -34.99
CA SER A 208 -61.03 -9.30 -34.95
C SER A 208 -61.49 -7.84 -34.77
N GLU A 209 -62.65 -7.48 -35.32
CA GLU A 209 -63.32 -6.20 -35.07
C GLU A 209 -63.80 -6.10 -33.61
N ASP A 210 -64.48 -7.15 -33.11
CA ASP A 210 -64.95 -7.21 -31.71
C ASP A 210 -63.78 -7.24 -30.71
N LEU A 211 -62.65 -7.88 -31.03
CA LEU A 211 -61.45 -7.89 -30.18
C LEU A 211 -60.80 -6.50 -30.10
N LYS A 212 -60.70 -5.78 -31.23
CA LYS A 212 -60.29 -4.37 -31.24
C LYS A 212 -61.26 -3.50 -30.44
N ALA A 213 -62.56 -3.65 -30.64
CA ALA A 213 -63.58 -2.91 -29.91
C ALA A 213 -63.52 -3.19 -28.39
N TYR A 214 -63.33 -4.45 -28.00
CA TYR A 214 -63.14 -4.86 -26.60
C TYR A 214 -61.91 -4.20 -25.98
N ARG A 215 -60.75 -4.28 -26.65
CA ARG A 215 -59.50 -3.64 -26.22
C ARG A 215 -59.70 -2.15 -25.97
N TRP A 216 -60.22 -1.41 -26.95
CA TRP A 216 -60.38 0.05 -26.82
C TRP A 216 -61.46 0.48 -25.82
N LYS A 217 -62.46 -0.36 -25.55
CA LYS A 217 -63.57 -0.07 -24.62
C LYS A 217 -63.26 -0.45 -23.17
N GLU A 218 -62.77 -1.66 -22.94
CA GLU A 218 -62.63 -2.27 -21.61
C GLU A 218 -61.19 -2.17 -21.06
N LEU A 219 -60.20 -1.95 -21.94
CA LEU A 219 -58.78 -1.81 -21.62
C LEU A 219 -58.18 -0.57 -22.32
N PRO A 220 -58.67 0.66 -22.09
CA PRO A 220 -58.12 1.85 -22.73
C PRO A 220 -56.68 2.16 -22.28
N GLU A 221 -55.88 2.70 -23.20
CA GLU A 221 -54.58 3.34 -22.90
C GLU A 221 -54.76 4.86 -22.76
N PRO A 222 -54.29 5.49 -21.66
CA PRO A 222 -53.97 4.92 -20.35
C PRO A 222 -55.25 4.52 -19.57
N PRO A 223 -55.15 3.67 -18.52
CA PRO A 223 -53.93 3.18 -17.88
C PRO A 223 -53.39 1.84 -18.40
N TYR A 224 -54.19 1.02 -19.09
CA TYR A 224 -53.85 -0.39 -19.37
C TYR A 224 -52.89 -0.56 -20.55
N GLN A 225 -51.64 -0.98 -20.30
CA GLN A 225 -50.72 -1.35 -21.38
C GLN A 225 -50.96 -2.80 -21.83
N LEU A 226 -50.98 -3.06 -23.14
CA LEU A 226 -51.03 -4.41 -23.72
C LEU A 226 -49.79 -4.63 -24.58
N TYR A 227 -48.90 -5.50 -24.11
CA TYR A 227 -47.76 -6.01 -24.88
C TYR A 227 -48.08 -7.39 -25.43
N MET A 228 -47.52 -7.72 -26.58
CA MET A 228 -47.70 -9.04 -27.20
C MET A 228 -46.39 -9.63 -27.71
N ALA A 229 -46.14 -10.87 -27.30
CA ALA A 229 -45.10 -11.75 -27.80
C ALA A 229 -45.72 -12.69 -28.83
N PHE A 230 -45.41 -12.49 -30.12
CA PHE A 230 -45.91 -13.35 -31.19
C PHE A 230 -44.96 -14.53 -31.40
N VAL A 231 -45.38 -15.75 -31.05
CA VAL A 231 -44.56 -16.96 -31.11
C VAL A 231 -45.06 -17.86 -32.24
N ASN A 232 -44.34 -17.93 -33.35
CA ASN A 232 -44.68 -18.81 -34.47
C ASN A 232 -43.44 -19.15 -35.32
N VAL A 233 -43.29 -20.44 -35.64
CA VAL A 233 -42.25 -20.95 -36.56
C VAL A 233 -42.47 -20.57 -38.03
N ASP A 234 -43.66 -20.15 -38.44
CA ASP A 234 -43.94 -19.66 -39.80
C ASP A 234 -43.94 -18.12 -39.90
N ASP A 235 -42.92 -17.60 -40.57
CA ASP A 235 -42.76 -16.20 -40.96
C ASP A 235 -43.98 -15.62 -41.70
N ASN A 236 -44.64 -16.43 -42.53
CA ASN A 236 -45.75 -15.96 -43.36
C ASN A 236 -47.00 -15.62 -42.54
N THR A 237 -47.17 -16.26 -41.38
CA THR A 237 -48.30 -16.01 -40.48
C THR A 237 -48.10 -14.72 -39.68
N TRP A 238 -46.87 -14.38 -39.29
CA TRP A 238 -46.53 -13.07 -38.74
C TRP A 238 -46.76 -11.95 -39.76
N ASN A 239 -46.15 -12.06 -40.95
CA ASN A 239 -46.18 -10.99 -41.98
C ASN A 239 -47.61 -10.61 -42.42
N LYS A 240 -48.58 -11.52 -42.31
CA LYS A 240 -50.01 -11.25 -42.60
C LYS A 240 -50.77 -10.56 -41.45
N LYS A 241 -50.29 -10.69 -40.21
CA LYS A 241 -50.99 -10.25 -38.99
C LYS A 241 -50.30 -9.11 -38.24
N GLU A 242 -49.04 -8.82 -38.55
CA GLU A 242 -48.21 -7.79 -37.92
C GLU A 242 -48.95 -6.45 -37.78
N GLN A 243 -49.46 -5.88 -38.87
CA GLN A 243 -50.16 -4.59 -38.84
C GLN A 243 -51.40 -4.64 -37.92
N TYR A 244 -52.20 -5.70 -38.00
CA TYR A 244 -53.38 -5.87 -37.16
C TYR A 244 -53.03 -5.87 -35.67
N TYR A 245 -51.97 -6.60 -35.28
CA TYR A 245 -51.55 -6.64 -33.87
C TYR A 245 -50.80 -5.38 -33.44
N LYS A 246 -50.09 -4.69 -34.33
CA LYS A 246 -49.55 -3.34 -34.05
C LYS A 246 -50.65 -2.33 -33.78
N GLU A 247 -51.76 -2.41 -34.50
CA GLU A 247 -52.96 -1.59 -34.22
C GLU A 247 -53.63 -1.99 -32.89
N LEU A 248 -53.68 -3.27 -32.53
CA LEU A 248 -54.30 -3.75 -31.27
C LEU A 248 -53.48 -3.40 -30.01
N THR A 249 -52.15 -3.45 -30.11
CA THR A 249 -51.22 -3.23 -28.99
C THR A 249 -50.64 -1.81 -28.94
N ASN A 250 -50.99 -0.94 -29.89
CA ASN A 250 -50.39 0.39 -30.06
C ASN A 250 -48.85 0.29 -30.25
N ASN A 251 -48.44 -0.50 -31.25
CA ASN A 251 -47.06 -0.85 -31.62
C ASN A 251 -46.24 -1.63 -30.57
N LYS A 252 -46.89 -2.21 -29.56
CA LYS A 252 -46.25 -3.02 -28.50
C LYS A 252 -46.27 -4.52 -28.81
N VAL A 253 -45.88 -4.89 -30.03
CA VAL A 253 -45.83 -6.30 -30.47
C VAL A 253 -44.57 -6.55 -31.29
N ASP A 254 -43.88 -7.64 -30.99
CA ASP A 254 -42.76 -8.17 -31.76
C ASP A 254 -42.89 -9.70 -31.91
N ARG A 255 -42.34 -10.25 -33.00
CA ARG A 255 -42.22 -11.70 -33.20
C ARG A 255 -41.00 -12.22 -32.44
N LEU A 256 -41.16 -13.35 -31.73
CA LEU A 256 -40.10 -13.97 -30.95
C LEU A 256 -39.69 -15.33 -31.52
N ASP A 257 -38.37 -15.53 -31.58
CA ASP A 257 -37.66 -16.80 -31.71
C ASP A 257 -36.70 -16.99 -30.51
N THR A 258 -35.82 -17.98 -30.54
CA THR A 258 -34.86 -18.24 -29.44
C THR A 258 -33.90 -17.09 -29.17
N ASP A 259 -33.61 -16.25 -30.16
CA ASP A 259 -32.49 -15.31 -30.14
C ASP A 259 -33.00 -13.87 -29.89
N THR A 260 -34.16 -13.54 -30.47
CA THR A 260 -34.84 -12.24 -30.33
C THR A 260 -35.62 -12.07 -29.02
N MET A 261 -36.06 -13.19 -28.41
CA MET A 261 -36.84 -13.21 -27.17
C MET A 261 -36.14 -12.47 -26.01
N TRP A 262 -34.81 -12.55 -25.90
CA TRP A 262 -34.06 -11.80 -24.89
C TRP A 262 -34.29 -10.28 -25.02
N ALA A 263 -34.09 -9.75 -26.23
CA ALA A 263 -34.09 -8.33 -26.53
C ALA A 263 -35.49 -7.70 -26.40
N PHE A 264 -36.53 -8.42 -26.83
CA PHE A 264 -37.92 -7.97 -26.64
C PHE A 264 -38.26 -7.81 -25.15
N PHE A 265 -38.05 -8.86 -24.34
CA PHE A 265 -38.35 -8.80 -22.91
C PHE A 265 -37.51 -7.75 -22.17
N GLU A 266 -36.25 -7.56 -22.57
CA GLU A 266 -35.36 -6.57 -21.97
C GLU A 266 -35.77 -5.13 -22.31
N LYS A 267 -36.26 -4.89 -23.53
CA LYS A 267 -36.91 -3.63 -23.91
C LYS A 267 -38.20 -3.43 -23.09
N THR A 268 -39.12 -4.39 -23.13
CA THR A 268 -40.45 -4.22 -22.52
C THR A 268 -40.43 -4.11 -21.01
N LEU A 269 -39.63 -4.93 -20.31
CA LEU A 269 -39.52 -4.81 -18.84
C LEU A 269 -38.88 -3.47 -18.46
N GLY A 270 -37.91 -2.97 -19.24
CA GLY A 270 -37.38 -1.63 -19.07
C GLY A 270 -38.45 -0.55 -19.22
N ASP A 271 -39.24 -0.60 -20.30
CA ASP A 271 -40.30 0.36 -20.62
C ASP A 271 -41.38 0.48 -19.52
N ILE A 272 -41.72 -0.63 -18.83
CA ILE A 272 -42.71 -0.62 -17.74
C ILE A 272 -42.11 -0.40 -16.35
N THR A 273 -40.78 -0.47 -16.20
CA THR A 273 -40.06 -0.26 -14.92
C THR A 273 -39.11 0.94 -15.02
N VAL A 274 -37.80 0.73 -15.20
CA VAL A 274 -36.73 1.74 -15.05
C VAL A 274 -36.75 2.86 -16.09
N ASN A 275 -37.46 2.69 -17.20
CA ASN A 275 -37.66 3.72 -18.23
C ASN A 275 -39.02 4.40 -18.14
N ASN A 276 -39.89 4.01 -17.19
CA ASN A 276 -41.23 4.57 -17.05
C ASN A 276 -41.17 5.88 -16.24
N PRO A 277 -41.43 7.05 -16.85
CA PRO A 277 -41.35 8.34 -16.15
C PRO A 277 -42.45 8.55 -15.11
N ASP A 278 -43.51 7.73 -15.13
CA ASP A 278 -44.59 7.80 -14.15
C ASP A 278 -44.27 7.00 -12.86
N LEU A 279 -43.17 6.23 -12.82
CA LEU A 279 -42.67 5.56 -11.59
C LEU A 279 -41.63 6.43 -10.87
N PRO A 280 -41.47 6.29 -9.54
CA PRO A 280 -40.36 6.88 -8.79
C PRO A 280 -39.00 6.55 -9.41
N PRO A 281 -38.05 7.51 -9.41
CA PRO A 281 -36.70 7.25 -9.88
C PRO A 281 -36.07 6.13 -9.05
N VAL A 282 -35.30 5.31 -9.75
CA VAL A 282 -34.83 4.01 -9.28
C VAL A 282 -34.00 4.10 -7.99
N VAL A 283 -33.19 5.15 -7.83
CA VAL A 283 -32.33 5.34 -6.65
C VAL A 283 -32.66 6.66 -5.94
N PRO A 284 -33.13 6.63 -4.68
CA PRO A 284 -33.40 7.84 -3.90
C PRO A 284 -32.09 8.45 -3.34
N GLY A 285 -31.41 9.26 -4.14
CA GLY A 285 -30.20 9.97 -3.69
C GLY A 285 -29.50 10.78 -4.79
N LYS A 286 -28.49 11.57 -4.41
CA LYS A 286 -27.59 12.24 -5.36
C LYS A 286 -26.63 11.22 -5.98
N VAL A 287 -27.13 10.48 -6.96
CA VAL A 287 -26.38 9.46 -7.69
C VAL A 287 -26.26 9.90 -9.15
N THR A 288 -25.04 9.91 -9.67
CA THR A 288 -24.83 10.14 -11.11
C THR A 288 -24.99 8.80 -11.82
N GLU A 289 -26.04 8.66 -12.62
CA GLU A 289 -26.17 7.57 -13.60
C GLU A 289 -25.27 7.89 -14.79
N ILE A 290 -24.30 7.00 -15.08
CA ILE A 290 -23.39 7.12 -16.22
C ILE A 290 -23.83 6.11 -17.30
N ALA A 291 -23.77 6.57 -18.55
CA ALA A 291 -24.50 6.02 -19.70
C ALA A 291 -24.23 4.54 -20.01
N GLU A 292 -25.19 3.90 -20.69
CA GLU A 292 -25.38 2.44 -20.69
C GLU A 292 -24.31 1.58 -21.43
N THR A 293 -23.25 2.20 -21.98
CA THR A 293 -22.49 1.62 -23.11
C THR A 293 -20.97 1.56 -22.97
N GLU A 294 -20.34 2.16 -21.96
CA GLU A 294 -18.87 2.19 -21.88
C GLU A 294 -18.26 0.93 -21.25
N ASP A 295 -17.40 0.22 -22.01
CA ASP A 295 -16.57 -0.88 -21.49
C ASP A 295 -15.38 -0.38 -20.63
N THR A 296 -15.25 0.93 -20.43
CA THR A 296 -14.23 1.53 -19.55
C THR A 296 -14.79 2.78 -18.91
N VAL A 297 -14.84 2.79 -17.58
CA VAL A 297 -15.52 3.79 -16.77
C VAL A 297 -14.51 4.62 -16.00
N LYS A 298 -14.63 5.95 -16.09
CA LYS A 298 -13.85 6.91 -15.31
C LYS A 298 -14.35 6.94 -13.87
N VAL A 299 -13.51 6.52 -12.91
CA VAL A 299 -13.77 6.62 -11.47
C VAL A 299 -13.14 7.92 -10.94
N PRO A 300 -13.93 8.91 -10.50
CA PRO A 300 -13.38 10.10 -9.85
C PRO A 300 -12.84 9.77 -8.45
N PRO A 301 -11.89 10.57 -7.92
CA PRO A 301 -11.49 10.48 -6.51
C PRO A 301 -12.65 10.85 -5.57
N TYR A 302 -12.56 10.43 -4.31
CA TYR A 302 -13.58 10.63 -3.26
C TYR A 302 -14.96 10.04 -3.64
N LEU A 303 -14.96 8.91 -4.36
CA LEU A 303 -16.15 8.10 -4.57
C LEU A 303 -16.36 7.13 -3.38
N GLN A 304 -17.56 7.13 -2.80
CA GLN A 304 -17.95 6.23 -1.72
C GLN A 304 -18.31 4.84 -2.26
N GLU A 305 -19.03 4.79 -3.37
CA GLU A 305 -19.53 3.56 -4.00
C GLU A 305 -19.64 3.75 -5.53
N ILE A 306 -19.33 2.69 -6.27
CA ILE A 306 -19.79 2.50 -7.66
C ILE A 306 -20.57 1.18 -7.78
N SER A 307 -21.79 1.25 -8.28
CA SER A 307 -22.69 0.11 -8.50
C SER A 307 -22.90 -0.10 -10.00
N PHE A 308 -22.63 -1.30 -10.49
CA PHE A 308 -22.86 -1.75 -11.87
C PHE A 308 -24.05 -2.70 -11.90
N ILE A 309 -25.13 -2.37 -12.61
CA ILE A 309 -26.27 -3.28 -12.81
C ILE A 309 -26.24 -3.81 -14.25
N ILE A 310 -26.18 -5.14 -14.40
CA ILE A 310 -25.78 -5.82 -15.62
C ILE A 310 -26.91 -6.75 -16.09
N HIS A 311 -27.34 -6.58 -17.34
CA HIS A 311 -28.40 -7.37 -17.94
C HIS A 311 -27.83 -8.48 -18.82
N LYS A 312 -27.98 -9.72 -18.34
CA LYS A 312 -27.33 -10.91 -18.89
C LYS A 312 -28.33 -11.79 -19.65
N PRO A 313 -28.09 -12.11 -20.93
CA PRO A 313 -28.91 -13.07 -21.69
C PRO A 313 -29.04 -14.44 -21.03
N LYS A 314 -27.99 -14.86 -20.32
CA LYS A 314 -27.96 -16.12 -19.58
C LYS A 314 -27.47 -15.88 -18.15
N PRO A 315 -28.04 -16.54 -17.12
CA PRO A 315 -27.60 -16.34 -15.74
C PRO A 315 -26.14 -16.77 -15.51
N GLU A 316 -25.65 -17.75 -16.27
CA GLU A 316 -24.26 -18.22 -16.22
C GLU A 316 -23.24 -17.28 -16.90
N ASP A 317 -23.67 -16.24 -17.62
CA ASP A 317 -22.75 -15.23 -18.14
C ASP A 317 -22.04 -14.53 -16.96
N ARG A 318 -20.76 -14.19 -17.16
CA ARG A 318 -19.89 -13.56 -16.13
C ARG A 318 -19.24 -12.31 -16.67
N VAL A 319 -19.12 -11.30 -15.81
CA VAL A 319 -18.39 -10.07 -16.08
C VAL A 319 -17.20 -9.98 -15.14
N SER A 320 -16.03 -9.58 -15.67
CA SER A 320 -14.83 -9.33 -14.87
C SER A 320 -14.36 -7.88 -15.03
N PHE A 321 -13.75 -7.36 -13.96
CA PHE A 321 -13.35 -5.96 -13.86
C PHE A 321 -11.84 -5.87 -13.69
N THR A 322 -11.22 -4.89 -14.34
CA THR A 322 -9.85 -4.49 -14.06
C THR A 322 -9.79 -3.00 -13.75
N GLN A 323 -9.34 -2.63 -12.56
CA GLN A 323 -9.14 -1.25 -12.13
C GLN A 323 -7.67 -0.87 -12.34
N ASN A 324 -7.42 0.16 -13.16
CA ASN A 324 -6.08 0.61 -13.54
C ASN A 324 -5.18 -0.54 -14.05
N GLY A 325 -5.78 -1.49 -14.79
CA GLY A 325 -5.10 -2.67 -15.33
C GLY A 325 -4.97 -3.87 -14.38
N GLN A 326 -5.30 -3.74 -13.10
CA GLN A 326 -5.26 -4.84 -12.12
C GLN A 326 -6.65 -5.49 -11.94
N PRO A 327 -6.77 -6.82 -11.87
CA PRO A 327 -8.06 -7.47 -11.55
C PRO A 327 -8.60 -7.00 -10.20
N VAL A 328 -9.89 -6.63 -10.14
CA VAL A 328 -10.50 -6.15 -8.88
C VAL A 328 -10.84 -7.31 -7.92
N GLU A 329 -10.73 -8.55 -8.39
CA GLU A 329 -11.05 -9.81 -7.68
C GLU A 329 -10.32 -10.00 -6.33
N ASN A 330 -9.26 -9.23 -6.05
CA ASN A 330 -8.47 -9.28 -4.80
C ASN A 330 -8.80 -8.16 -3.80
N VAL A 331 -9.83 -7.35 -4.02
CA VAL A 331 -10.19 -6.23 -3.13
C VAL A 331 -11.39 -6.61 -2.27
N TYR A 332 -11.23 -6.57 -0.93
CA TYR A 332 -12.26 -6.86 0.10
C TYR A 332 -13.49 -5.89 0.09
N ALA A 333 -13.71 -5.15 -0.99
CA ALA A 333 -14.68 -4.08 -1.12
C ALA A 333 -15.70 -4.31 -2.25
N ILE A 334 -15.63 -5.44 -2.98
CA ILE A 334 -16.68 -5.82 -3.94
C ILE A 334 -17.80 -6.60 -3.21
N GLN A 335 -19.04 -6.22 -3.50
CA GLN A 335 -20.24 -7.00 -3.21
C GLN A 335 -20.91 -7.36 -4.53
N VAL A 336 -21.27 -8.64 -4.72
CA VAL A 336 -21.99 -9.12 -5.91
C VAL A 336 -23.34 -9.66 -5.46
N ASP A 337 -24.42 -9.08 -5.95
CA ASP A 337 -25.78 -9.59 -5.80
C ASP A 337 -26.31 -10.09 -7.16
N GLY A 338 -27.07 -11.19 -7.16
CA GLY A 338 -27.61 -11.75 -8.40
C GLY A 338 -26.58 -12.34 -9.38
N GLY A 339 -25.38 -12.74 -8.93
CA GLY A 339 -24.32 -13.28 -9.80
C GLY A 339 -24.74 -14.48 -10.68
N ASP A 340 -25.68 -15.30 -10.19
CA ASP A 340 -26.31 -16.42 -10.93
C ASP A 340 -27.73 -16.09 -11.42
N GLN A 341 -28.04 -14.81 -11.68
CA GLN A 341 -29.35 -14.34 -12.16
C GLN A 341 -29.22 -13.55 -13.49
N TYR A 342 -30.36 -13.29 -14.14
CA TYR A 342 -30.42 -12.50 -15.38
C TYR A 342 -30.07 -11.02 -15.18
N ILE A 343 -30.17 -10.50 -13.95
CA ILE A 343 -29.76 -9.15 -13.57
C ILE A 343 -28.82 -9.29 -12.37
N GLU A 344 -27.60 -8.79 -12.53
CA GLU A 344 -26.52 -8.86 -11.55
C GLU A 344 -26.13 -7.44 -11.13
N ARG A 345 -26.03 -7.16 -9.83
CA ARG A 345 -25.50 -5.91 -9.28
C ARG A 345 -24.12 -6.15 -8.68
N ILE A 346 -23.13 -5.41 -9.15
CA ILE A 346 -21.76 -5.45 -8.65
C ILE A 346 -21.43 -4.09 -8.06
N THR A 347 -21.23 -4.07 -6.76
CA THR A 347 -20.99 -2.85 -5.98
C THR A 347 -19.54 -2.84 -5.51
N ILE A 348 -18.77 -1.83 -5.88
CA ILE A 348 -17.40 -1.63 -5.39
C ILE A 348 -17.41 -0.45 -4.42
N LEU A 349 -17.11 -0.73 -3.15
CA LEU A 349 -17.01 0.28 -2.10
C LEU A 349 -15.64 0.96 -2.14
N LYS A 350 -15.61 2.28 -1.96
CA LYS A 350 -14.40 3.12 -1.93
C LYS A 350 -13.40 2.82 -3.06
N PRO A 351 -13.83 2.77 -4.33
CA PRO A 351 -12.97 2.40 -5.45
C PRO A 351 -11.81 3.40 -5.61
N ALA A 352 -10.64 2.91 -5.99
CA ALA A 352 -9.52 3.78 -6.34
C ALA A 352 -9.84 4.65 -7.57
N PRO A 353 -9.41 5.93 -7.61
CA PRO A 353 -9.57 6.77 -8.78
C PRO A 353 -8.86 6.19 -10.01
N GLY A 354 -9.46 6.41 -11.18
CA GLY A 354 -8.87 6.09 -12.47
C GLY A 354 -9.84 5.40 -13.43
N TYR A 355 -9.46 4.27 -14.00
CA TYR A 355 -10.26 3.56 -15.00
C TYR A 355 -10.64 2.17 -14.51
N ILE A 356 -11.92 1.84 -14.58
CA ILE A 356 -12.42 0.47 -14.47
C ILE A 356 -12.78 -0.02 -15.86
N THR A 357 -12.01 -0.95 -16.41
CA THR A 357 -12.34 -1.65 -17.65
C THR A 357 -13.17 -2.90 -17.35
N ILE A 358 -14.23 -3.10 -18.11
CA ILE A 358 -15.26 -4.11 -17.92
C ILE A 358 -15.14 -5.13 -19.06
N LYS A 359 -14.85 -6.38 -18.73
CA LYS A 359 -14.81 -7.49 -19.70
C LYS A 359 -16.08 -8.31 -19.55
N ARG A 360 -16.94 -8.22 -20.56
CA ARG A 360 -18.25 -8.89 -20.64
C ARG A 360 -18.39 -9.67 -21.95
N PRO A 361 -19.18 -10.76 -22.00
CA PRO A 361 -19.57 -11.40 -23.25
C PRO A 361 -20.24 -10.40 -24.21
N VAL A 362 -20.00 -10.55 -25.51
CA VAL A 362 -20.55 -9.68 -26.58
C VAL A 362 -22.09 -9.65 -26.57
N THR A 363 -22.71 -10.66 -25.96
CA THR A 363 -24.16 -10.81 -25.83
C THR A 363 -24.78 -9.96 -24.70
N THR A 364 -23.99 -9.43 -23.76
CA THR A 364 -24.47 -8.73 -22.55
C THR A 364 -25.09 -7.37 -22.91
N GLY A 365 -26.42 -7.25 -22.82
CA GLY A 365 -27.18 -6.25 -23.59
C GLY A 365 -27.27 -4.84 -23.01
N LYS A 366 -27.27 -4.69 -21.67
CA LYS A 366 -27.27 -3.39 -20.99
C LYS A 366 -26.39 -3.43 -19.74
N LEU A 367 -25.78 -2.30 -19.45
CA LEU A 367 -25.01 -2.02 -18.23
C LEU A 367 -25.49 -0.67 -17.72
N ARG A 368 -25.80 -0.52 -16.43
CA ARG A 368 -26.04 0.78 -15.80
C ARG A 368 -25.05 1.03 -14.69
N ILE A 369 -24.51 2.24 -14.63
CA ILE A 369 -23.44 2.62 -13.71
C ILE A 369 -23.97 3.71 -12.78
N PHE A 370 -23.97 3.43 -11.49
CA PHE A 370 -24.42 4.35 -10.44
C PHE A 370 -23.22 4.75 -9.58
N MET A 371 -22.94 6.05 -9.50
CA MET A 371 -21.83 6.58 -8.70
C MET A 371 -22.34 7.40 -7.51
N VAL A 372 -21.90 7.03 -6.30
CA VAL A 372 -22.19 7.74 -5.05
C VAL A 372 -20.91 8.40 -4.53
N GLN A 373 -20.86 9.72 -4.55
CA GLN A 373 -19.77 10.50 -3.94
C GLN A 373 -19.90 10.52 -2.41
N PHE A 374 -18.79 10.68 -1.69
CA PHE A 374 -18.87 10.96 -0.26
C PHE A 374 -19.59 12.31 -0.01
N GLY A 375 -20.37 12.38 1.07
CA GLY A 375 -20.75 13.67 1.67
C GLY A 375 -19.64 14.20 2.57
N ALA A 376 -19.39 15.50 2.54
CA ALA A 376 -18.35 16.17 3.34
C ALA A 376 -18.94 17.15 4.37
N GLU A 377 -18.45 17.08 5.60
CA GLU A 377 -18.73 18.02 6.69
C GLU A 377 -17.51 18.92 6.91
N PHE A 378 -17.70 20.24 6.90
CA PHE A 378 -16.63 21.23 7.05
C PHE A 378 -16.73 21.90 8.42
N LYS A 379 -15.76 21.65 9.30
CA LYS A 379 -15.64 22.28 10.62
C LYS A 379 -14.48 23.26 10.61
N CYS A 380 -14.80 24.51 10.28
CA CYS A 380 -13.84 25.61 10.29
C CYS A 380 -13.94 26.40 11.59
N VAL A 381 -12.78 26.73 12.16
CA VAL A 381 -12.62 27.55 13.35
C VAL A 381 -11.63 28.66 13.03
N ILE A 382 -11.98 29.88 13.42
CA ILE A 382 -11.09 31.03 13.45
C ILE A 382 -11.03 31.47 14.93
N PRO A 383 -9.85 31.57 15.57
CA PRO A 383 -9.71 32.15 16.90
C PRO A 383 -10.19 33.61 16.94
N SER A 384 -10.26 34.23 18.12
CA SER A 384 -10.59 35.66 18.25
C SER A 384 -9.74 36.53 17.31
N VAL A 385 -10.37 37.34 16.46
CA VAL A 385 -9.69 38.11 15.40
C VAL A 385 -9.71 39.60 15.69
N ALA A 386 -8.57 40.23 15.47
CA ALA A 386 -8.45 41.67 15.40
C ALA A 386 -8.01 42.11 13.99
N GLN A 387 -8.46 43.29 13.58
CA GLN A 387 -7.97 44.01 12.42
C GLN A 387 -6.44 44.19 12.56
N HIS A 388 -5.69 44.02 11.48
CA HIS A 388 -4.22 44.13 11.51
C HIS A 388 -3.53 43.26 12.59
N VAL A 389 -4.06 42.07 12.87
CA VAL A 389 -3.35 41.04 13.66
C VAL A 389 -3.44 39.70 12.91
N PRO A 390 -2.31 39.02 12.64
CA PRO A 390 -2.32 37.69 12.04
C PRO A 390 -3.11 36.67 12.87
N THR A 391 -4.00 35.94 12.19
CA THR A 391 -4.78 34.82 12.73
C THR A 391 -4.80 33.67 11.72
N CYS A 392 -5.39 32.53 12.09
CA CYS A 392 -5.57 31.39 11.18
C CYS A 392 -7.02 31.03 10.95
N LEU A 393 -7.31 30.62 9.72
CA LEU A 393 -8.47 29.79 9.42
C LEU A 393 -8.03 28.33 9.43
N ARG A 394 -8.48 27.57 10.43
CA ARG A 394 -8.27 26.11 10.52
C ARG A 394 -9.57 25.41 10.17
N CYS A 395 -9.53 24.53 9.17
CA CYS A 395 -10.67 23.74 8.72
C CYS A 395 -10.37 22.25 8.80
N GLU A 396 -11.21 21.53 9.52
CA GLU A 396 -11.29 20.07 9.48
C GLU A 396 -12.38 19.67 8.47
N ILE A 397 -12.08 18.74 7.56
CA ILE A 397 -13.05 18.24 6.57
C ILE A 397 -13.17 16.72 6.70
N LEU A 398 -14.33 16.25 7.16
CA LEU A 398 -14.63 14.85 7.43
C LEU A 398 -15.73 14.34 6.49
N ASP A 399 -15.93 13.03 6.43
CA ASP A 399 -17.14 12.47 5.83
C ASP A 399 -18.37 12.67 6.74
N LYS A 400 -19.56 12.39 6.20
CA LYS A 400 -20.85 12.46 6.93
C LYS A 400 -20.92 11.62 8.23
N ASP A 401 -20.02 10.64 8.40
CA ASP A 401 -19.95 9.77 9.57
C ASP A 401 -18.85 10.24 10.54
N ASN A 402 -18.35 11.48 10.37
CA ASN A 402 -17.27 12.11 11.14
C ASN A 402 -15.91 11.38 11.05
N LYS A 403 -15.63 10.73 9.92
CA LYS A 403 -14.35 10.03 9.68
C LYS A 403 -13.47 10.80 8.67
N PRO A 404 -12.14 10.67 8.76
CA PRO A 404 -11.25 11.28 7.78
C PRO A 404 -11.37 10.62 6.40
N PHE A 405 -11.20 11.42 5.34
CA PHE A 405 -11.18 10.91 3.96
C PHE A 405 -10.00 9.97 3.69
N PRO A 406 -10.12 9.06 2.70
CA PRO A 406 -9.00 8.24 2.24
C PRO A 406 -7.81 9.13 1.81
N PRO A 407 -6.57 8.85 2.27
CA PRO A 407 -5.40 9.57 1.81
C PRO A 407 -5.01 9.07 0.42
N TYR A 408 -4.85 10.00 -0.53
CA TYR A 408 -4.30 9.69 -1.86
C TYR A 408 -2.81 10.07 -1.89
N SER A 409 -1.96 9.12 -2.28
CA SER A 409 -0.51 9.29 -2.34
C SER A 409 -0.03 10.05 -3.58
N SER A 410 -0.83 10.11 -4.65
CA SER A 410 -0.57 11.00 -5.79
C SER A 410 -1.14 12.39 -5.51
N GLY A 411 -0.30 13.42 -5.67
CA GLY A 411 -0.70 14.83 -5.45
C GLY A 411 -1.88 15.29 -6.33
N GLN A 412 -2.09 14.65 -7.48
CA GLN A 412 -3.21 14.88 -8.40
C GLN A 412 -4.59 14.68 -7.73
N PHE A 413 -4.74 13.65 -6.89
CA PHE A 413 -6.01 13.30 -6.26
C PHE A 413 -6.15 13.89 -4.84
N GLY A 414 -5.19 14.69 -4.37
CA GLY A 414 -5.29 15.39 -3.09
C GLY A 414 -6.34 16.51 -3.13
N LEU A 415 -6.99 16.78 -1.99
CA LEU A 415 -7.86 17.95 -1.88
C LEU A 415 -7.02 19.24 -1.84
N ARG A 416 -7.19 20.10 -2.84
CA ARG A 416 -6.86 21.52 -2.75
C ARG A 416 -8.03 22.23 -2.08
N VAL A 417 -7.79 22.79 -0.90
CA VAL A 417 -8.82 23.51 -0.14
C VAL A 417 -8.54 25.01 -0.26
N GLU A 418 -9.56 25.75 -0.68
CA GLU A 418 -9.52 27.20 -0.87
C GLU A 418 -10.59 27.84 0.02
N ALA A 419 -10.33 29.00 0.60
CA ALA A 419 -11.34 29.80 1.27
C ALA A 419 -11.44 31.19 0.64
N GLU A 420 -12.64 31.72 0.51
CA GLU A 420 -12.87 33.13 0.20
C GLU A 420 -13.46 33.82 1.44
N VAL A 421 -12.70 34.77 2.00
CA VAL A 421 -13.12 35.62 3.12
C VAL A 421 -13.61 36.95 2.56
N THR A 422 -14.80 37.38 2.98
CA THR A 422 -15.53 38.52 2.40
C THR A 422 -16.11 39.41 3.48
N ALA A 423 -16.06 40.72 3.25
CA ALA A 423 -16.73 41.75 4.04
C ALA A 423 -17.18 42.91 3.11
N ALA A 424 -17.73 43.98 3.69
CA ALA A 424 -18.29 45.10 2.93
C ALA A 424 -17.20 45.93 2.21
N GLY A 425 -16.79 45.50 1.03
CA GLY A 425 -15.73 46.14 0.22
C GLY A 425 -14.43 45.32 0.11
N TYR A 426 -14.36 44.17 0.78
CA TYR A 426 -13.18 43.30 0.84
C TYR A 426 -13.53 41.86 0.44
N SER A 427 -12.70 41.26 -0.41
CA SER A 427 -12.67 39.81 -0.66
C SER A 427 -11.21 39.37 -0.78
N GLN A 428 -10.84 38.32 -0.06
CA GLN A 428 -9.54 37.66 -0.18
C GLN A 428 -9.74 36.15 -0.37
N LYS A 429 -9.08 35.61 -1.41
CA LYS A 429 -8.95 34.17 -1.61
C LYS A 429 -7.69 33.67 -0.94
N LEU A 430 -7.80 32.55 -0.26
CA LEU A 430 -6.77 31.90 0.52
C LEU A 430 -6.64 30.45 0.06
N THR A 431 -5.42 29.95 -0.12
CA THR A 431 -5.17 28.51 -0.28
C THR A 431 -4.79 27.94 1.09
N LEU A 432 -5.42 26.83 1.49
CA LEU A 432 -5.13 26.17 2.76
C LEU A 432 -4.17 25.00 2.55
N VAL A 433 -3.16 24.95 3.42
CA VAL A 433 -2.13 23.91 3.46
C VAL A 433 -2.57 22.79 4.39
N THR A 434 -2.37 21.54 3.99
CA THR A 434 -2.69 20.39 4.85
C THR A 434 -1.75 20.29 6.05
N GLN A 435 -2.31 20.01 7.22
CA GLN A 435 -1.61 19.78 8.49
C GLN A 435 -1.77 18.34 8.99
N GLY A 436 -2.14 17.41 8.09
CA GLY A 436 -2.30 15.99 8.40
C GLY A 436 -3.41 15.33 7.58
N GLN A 437 -3.99 14.25 8.09
CA GLN A 437 -5.19 13.69 7.49
C GLN A 437 -6.41 14.51 7.93
N SER A 438 -7.14 15.09 6.97
CA SER A 438 -8.38 15.86 7.18
C SER A 438 -8.30 17.24 7.88
N ILE A 439 -7.10 17.82 8.07
CA ILE A 439 -6.96 19.19 8.61
C ILE A 439 -6.22 20.08 7.59
N TRP A 440 -6.78 21.25 7.32
CA TRP A 440 -6.20 22.30 6.48
C TRP A 440 -6.14 23.63 7.22
N GLN A 441 -5.08 24.40 7.02
CA GLN A 441 -4.86 25.68 7.70
C GLN A 441 -4.27 26.72 6.74
N THR A 442 -4.63 27.98 6.93
CA THR A 442 -4.00 29.13 6.27
C THR A 442 -4.03 30.35 7.18
N ASP A 443 -3.12 31.28 6.94
CA ASP A 443 -3.04 32.54 7.67
C ASP A 443 -3.93 33.61 7.04
N LEU A 444 -4.42 34.51 7.88
CA LEU A 444 -5.38 35.54 7.54
C LEU A 444 -5.02 36.83 8.29
N VAL A 445 -4.96 37.95 7.57
CA VAL A 445 -4.82 39.30 8.13
C VAL A 445 -5.94 40.15 7.56
N LEU A 446 -6.79 40.69 8.43
CA LEU A 446 -7.94 41.48 8.00
C LEU A 446 -7.60 42.97 7.95
N PRO A 447 -7.88 43.68 6.84
CA PRO A 447 -7.61 45.10 6.71
C PRO A 447 -8.66 45.99 7.40
N GLU A 448 -9.87 45.46 7.66
CA GLU A 448 -11.01 46.20 8.20
C GLU A 448 -11.70 45.45 9.36
N PRO A 449 -12.23 46.16 10.38
CA PRO A 449 -12.98 45.56 11.47
C PRO A 449 -14.45 45.33 11.09
N GLY A 450 -15.19 44.58 11.89
CA GLY A 450 -16.61 44.28 11.66
C GLY A 450 -16.86 42.81 11.30
N GLN A 451 -18.01 42.52 10.68
CA GLN A 451 -18.38 41.15 10.31
C GLN A 451 -17.72 40.71 9.01
N HIS A 452 -17.14 39.51 9.04
CA HIS A 452 -16.57 38.81 7.89
C HIS A 452 -17.27 37.47 7.71
N THR A 453 -17.58 37.12 6.46
CA THR A 453 -18.05 35.79 6.03
C THR A 453 -16.90 35.03 5.39
N TYR A 454 -16.72 33.75 5.70
CA TYR A 454 -15.84 32.88 4.94
C TYR A 454 -16.64 31.79 4.21
N VAL A 455 -16.16 31.38 3.04
CA VAL A 455 -16.70 30.29 2.23
C VAL A 455 -15.55 29.38 1.81
N VAL A 456 -15.52 28.15 2.34
CA VAL A 456 -14.48 27.16 2.05
C VAL A 456 -14.95 26.19 0.97
N THR A 457 -14.12 26.00 -0.05
CA THR A 457 -14.34 25.08 -1.17
C THR A 457 -13.22 24.03 -1.18
N ALA A 458 -13.56 22.78 -1.44
CA ALA A 458 -12.59 21.72 -1.67
C ALA A 458 -12.67 21.25 -3.12
N LYS A 459 -11.50 21.09 -3.76
CA LYS A 459 -11.33 20.70 -5.15
C LYS A 459 -10.27 19.62 -5.27
N THR A 460 -10.26 18.90 -6.36
CA THR A 460 -9.24 17.89 -6.69
C THR A 460 -9.11 17.81 -8.21
N GLN A 461 -8.17 17.03 -8.74
CA GLN A 461 -8.15 16.70 -10.17
C GLN A 461 -8.76 15.31 -10.43
N ASP A 462 -9.37 15.14 -11.60
CA ASP A 462 -9.72 13.83 -12.14
C ASP A 462 -8.47 13.13 -12.73
N ILE A 463 -8.62 11.93 -13.31
CA ILE A 463 -7.50 11.21 -13.92
C ILE A 463 -6.92 11.89 -15.18
N GLU A 464 -7.65 12.80 -15.82
CA GLU A 464 -7.18 13.59 -16.96
C GLU A 464 -6.48 14.90 -16.51
N GLY A 465 -6.44 15.18 -15.21
CA GLY A 465 -5.86 16.39 -14.63
C GLY A 465 -6.83 17.58 -14.58
N GLN A 466 -8.10 17.38 -14.93
CA GLN A 466 -9.10 18.45 -14.93
C GLN A 466 -9.55 18.74 -13.49
N GLU A 467 -9.68 20.02 -13.13
CA GLU A 467 -10.14 20.44 -11.81
C GLU A 467 -11.64 20.14 -11.63
N ILE A 468 -11.96 19.32 -10.63
CA ILE A 468 -13.33 18.92 -10.27
C ILE A 468 -13.64 19.29 -8.82
N VAL A 469 -14.93 19.47 -8.51
CA VAL A 469 -15.43 19.60 -7.14
C VAL A 469 -15.95 18.21 -6.72
N PRO A 470 -15.26 17.47 -5.83
CA PRO A 470 -15.59 16.07 -5.53
C PRO A 470 -16.82 15.90 -4.62
N PHE A 471 -17.29 16.99 -4.01
CA PHE A 471 -18.42 16.99 -3.08
C PHE A 471 -19.55 17.87 -3.63
N SER A 472 -20.72 17.29 -3.86
CA SER A 472 -21.86 18.02 -4.41
C SER A 472 -22.40 19.11 -3.46
N ALA A 473 -22.67 20.30 -4.00
CA ALA A 473 -23.10 21.47 -3.24
C ALA A 473 -24.36 21.24 -2.34
N PRO A 474 -24.49 21.95 -1.20
CA PRO A 474 -23.68 23.08 -0.76
C PRO A 474 -22.77 22.72 0.44
N SER A 475 -21.98 21.65 0.36
CA SER A 475 -20.87 21.44 1.30
C SER A 475 -19.71 22.40 0.98
N TYR A 476 -20.01 23.69 1.07
CA TYR A 476 -19.02 24.74 1.29
C TYR A 476 -19.00 25.01 2.79
N GLY A 477 -17.83 25.03 3.42
CA GLY A 477 -17.72 25.45 4.81
C GLY A 477 -18.00 26.94 4.91
N MET A 478 -19.23 27.33 5.27
CA MET A 478 -19.61 28.73 5.43
C MET A 478 -19.70 29.09 6.91
N GLY A 479 -19.12 30.22 7.29
CA GLY A 479 -19.26 30.77 8.63
C GLY A 479 -19.11 32.27 8.69
N GLN A 480 -19.41 32.82 9.86
CA GLN A 480 -19.31 34.24 10.17
C GLN A 480 -18.46 34.43 11.42
N PHE A 481 -17.66 35.49 11.41
CA PHE A 481 -16.85 35.92 12.55
C PHE A 481 -16.76 37.45 12.56
N THR A 482 -16.35 38.02 13.68
CA THR A 482 -16.24 39.48 13.84
C THR A 482 -14.79 39.83 14.19
N ALA A 483 -14.23 40.77 13.44
CA ALA A 483 -12.91 41.33 13.70
C ALA A 483 -13.03 42.60 14.54
N THR A 484 -12.34 42.66 15.68
CA THR A 484 -12.26 43.87 16.50
C THR A 484 -11.31 44.89 15.89
N ALA A 485 -11.59 46.19 16.01
CA ALA A 485 -10.63 47.21 15.61
C ALA A 485 -9.39 47.17 16.52
N ALA A 486 -8.21 47.40 15.94
CA ALA A 486 -6.95 47.50 16.66
C ALA A 486 -6.13 48.69 16.15
N GLU A 487 -5.42 49.36 17.05
CA GLU A 487 -4.51 50.46 16.72
C GLU A 487 -3.10 50.20 17.26
N PRO A 488 -2.04 50.43 16.45
CA PRO A 488 -0.66 50.34 16.91
C PRO A 488 -0.30 51.57 17.77
N ARG A 489 0.39 51.35 18.90
CA ARG A 489 0.91 52.40 19.80
C ARG A 489 2.39 52.21 20.09
N LEU A 490 3.13 53.31 20.22
CA LEU A 490 4.52 53.30 20.71
C LEU A 490 4.54 53.28 22.25
N VAL A 491 5.36 52.38 22.82
CA VAL A 491 5.52 52.20 24.27
C VAL A 491 7.01 52.30 24.64
N GLY A 492 7.33 52.98 25.74
CA GLY A 492 8.62 52.88 26.43
C GLY A 492 9.71 53.93 26.13
N ALA A 493 9.52 54.84 25.18
CA ALA A 493 10.60 55.67 24.63
C ALA A 493 11.04 56.92 25.46
N GLU A 494 10.86 56.96 26.78
CA GLU A 494 11.26 58.13 27.58
C GLU A 494 12.75 58.12 27.96
N GLY A 495 13.47 59.24 27.73
CA GLY A 495 14.82 59.46 28.28
C GLY A 495 16.02 59.28 27.34
N ALA A 496 15.81 59.14 26.03
CA ALA A 496 16.86 58.88 25.04
C ALA A 496 18.07 59.85 25.08
N THR A 497 19.27 59.31 24.88
CA THR A 497 20.53 60.07 24.75
C THR A 497 21.16 59.83 23.38
N ALA A 498 21.73 60.87 22.75
CA ALA A 498 22.35 60.76 21.44
C ALA A 498 23.56 59.81 21.49
N LEU A 499 23.79 59.11 20.37
CA LEU A 499 24.72 58.00 20.20
C LEU A 499 24.31 56.68 20.89
N GLN A 500 23.26 56.66 21.73
CA GLN A 500 22.75 55.44 22.38
C GLN A 500 21.54 54.86 21.62
N PRO A 501 21.50 53.54 21.31
CA PRO A 501 20.30 52.89 20.79
C PRO A 501 19.10 53.08 21.73
N VAL A 502 17.95 53.41 21.15
CA VAL A 502 16.67 53.53 21.82
C VAL A 502 15.83 52.32 21.42
N ASP A 503 15.47 51.49 22.40
CA ASP A 503 14.55 50.39 22.20
C ASP A 503 13.12 50.90 22.02
N LEU A 504 12.38 50.23 21.14
CA LEU A 504 11.07 50.61 20.64
C LEU A 504 10.16 49.41 20.81
N HIS A 505 8.99 49.59 21.42
CA HIS A 505 7.94 48.56 21.43
C HIS A 505 6.67 49.13 20.79
N ILE A 506 6.18 48.45 19.75
CA ILE A 506 4.89 48.70 19.12
C ILE A 506 3.91 47.61 19.56
N GLU A 507 2.88 48.01 20.29
CA GLU A 507 1.79 47.12 20.71
C GLU A 507 0.52 47.41 19.90
N PHE A 508 -0.29 46.39 19.62
CA PHE A 508 -1.66 46.58 19.16
C PHE A 508 -2.59 46.65 20.36
N ALA A 509 -3.40 47.70 20.43
CA ALA A 509 -4.42 47.87 21.45
C ALA A 509 -5.83 47.87 20.83
N ASP A 510 -6.81 47.37 21.58
CA ASP A 510 -8.22 47.56 21.24
C ASP A 510 -8.67 49.02 21.47
N ALA A 511 -9.92 49.33 21.09
CA ALA A 511 -10.51 50.66 21.29
C ALA A 511 -10.64 51.09 22.77
N MET A 512 -10.33 50.22 23.73
CA MET A 512 -10.29 50.51 25.17
C MET A 512 -8.85 50.62 25.71
N GLY A 513 -7.83 50.46 24.85
CA GLY A 513 -6.42 50.54 25.22
C GLY A 513 -5.82 49.22 25.75
N SER A 514 -6.56 48.11 25.69
CA SER A 514 -6.13 46.78 26.13
C SER A 514 -5.23 46.14 25.06
N ALA A 515 -4.08 45.60 25.46
CA ALA A 515 -3.18 44.92 24.52
C ALA A 515 -3.83 43.66 23.91
N LEU A 516 -3.64 43.48 22.61
CA LEU A 516 -4.17 42.36 21.82
C LEU A 516 -3.03 41.40 21.44
N SER A 517 -3.05 40.18 21.96
CA SER A 517 -2.06 39.14 21.66
C SER A 517 -2.39 38.37 20.37
N ALA A 518 -1.40 38.12 19.51
CA ALA A 518 -1.57 37.28 18.33
C ALA A 518 -1.91 35.81 18.69
N ALA A 519 -2.95 35.26 18.06
CA ALA A 519 -3.48 33.94 18.40
C ALA A 519 -2.79 32.78 17.66
N GLY A 520 -1.53 32.52 18.00
CA GLY A 520 -0.97 31.16 18.10
C GLY A 520 -0.89 30.25 16.87
N CYS A 521 -0.87 30.77 15.64
CA CYS A 521 -0.97 29.93 14.43
C CYS A 521 0.15 30.03 13.37
N GLY A 522 1.09 30.98 13.49
CA GLY A 522 2.45 30.75 12.95
C GLY A 522 2.90 31.46 11.67
N ASN A 523 2.33 32.61 11.26
CA ASN A 523 3.06 33.54 10.39
C ASN A 523 3.00 34.98 10.89
N GLN A 524 4.19 35.60 10.96
CA GLN A 524 4.41 36.97 11.40
C GLN A 524 4.25 37.95 10.23
N TYR A 525 4.22 39.25 10.52
CA TYR A 525 4.42 40.25 9.46
C TYR A 525 5.75 40.02 8.75
N THR A 526 5.75 40.01 7.42
CA THR A 526 6.98 39.83 6.63
C THR A 526 7.95 41.00 6.74
N ALA A 527 7.43 42.19 7.03
CA ALA A 527 8.20 43.29 7.59
C ALA A 527 7.25 44.18 8.43
N MET A 528 7.75 44.72 9.54
CA MET A 528 7.15 45.90 10.16
C MET A 528 8.25 46.95 10.25
N ILE A 529 7.98 48.18 9.84
CA ILE A 529 8.97 49.24 9.66
C ILE A 529 8.50 50.48 10.42
N ALA A 530 9.29 50.92 11.41
CA ALA A 530 9.12 52.20 12.07
C ALA A 530 10.00 53.26 11.40
N THR A 531 9.48 54.45 11.15
CA THR A 531 10.19 55.58 10.54
C THR A 531 10.23 56.78 11.47
N PHE A 532 11.42 57.30 11.71
CA PHE A 532 11.76 58.38 12.64
C PHE A 532 12.19 59.62 11.87
N GLN A 533 11.38 60.67 11.90
CA GLN A 533 11.65 61.93 11.20
C GLN A 533 12.11 63.01 12.20
N PRO A 534 13.41 63.39 12.23
CA PRO A 534 13.87 64.53 13.01
C PRO A 534 13.36 65.86 12.45
N ALA A 535 13.35 66.90 13.30
CA ALA A 535 13.00 68.27 12.89
C ALA A 535 13.94 68.88 11.82
N SER A 536 15.20 68.40 11.74
CA SER A 536 16.14 68.74 10.68
C SER A 536 17.07 67.56 10.40
N GLY A 537 16.95 66.95 9.22
CA GLY A 537 17.71 65.77 8.80
C GLY A 537 16.84 64.78 8.02
N ASP A 538 17.46 63.73 7.50
CA ASP A 538 16.78 62.65 6.79
C ASP A 538 16.05 61.70 7.76
N ALA A 539 15.00 61.04 7.27
CA ALA A 539 14.26 60.05 8.03
C ALA A 539 15.08 58.76 8.23
N ILE A 540 14.99 58.18 9.43
CA ILE A 540 15.61 56.89 9.77
C ILE A 540 14.51 55.84 9.81
N SER A 541 14.64 54.76 9.05
CA SER A 541 13.70 53.63 9.09
C SER A 541 14.34 52.38 9.66
N VAL A 542 13.61 51.69 10.54
CA VAL A 542 14.04 50.49 11.29
C VAL A 542 13.02 49.39 11.13
N GLN A 543 13.48 48.18 10.82
CA GLN A 543 12.64 46.99 10.79
C GLN A 543 12.48 46.43 12.20
N LEU A 544 11.23 46.21 12.61
CA LEU A 544 10.84 45.62 13.90
C LEU A 544 10.65 44.10 13.76
N ALA A 545 11.03 43.36 14.79
CA ALA A 545 10.78 41.93 14.95
C ALA A 545 9.68 41.70 16.00
N GLU A 546 8.97 40.57 15.94
CA GLU A 546 7.96 40.26 16.97
C GLU A 546 8.62 39.73 18.25
N GLU A 547 8.24 40.27 19.40
CA GLU A 547 8.68 39.84 20.72
C GLU A 547 7.51 39.88 21.70
N ASN A 548 7.16 38.72 22.29
CA ASN A 548 6.12 38.56 23.32
C ASN A 548 4.74 39.16 22.99
N GLY A 549 4.37 39.23 21.70
CA GLY A 549 3.09 39.80 21.23
C GLY A 549 3.12 41.31 20.94
N ALA A 550 4.29 41.94 21.07
CA ALA A 550 4.59 43.28 20.56
C ALA A 550 5.58 43.20 19.39
N TYR A 551 5.83 44.31 18.71
CA TYR A 551 6.89 44.43 17.71
C TYR A 551 8.01 45.32 18.25
N ALA A 552 9.17 44.73 18.49
CA ALA A 552 10.33 45.35 19.08
C ALA A 552 11.41 45.68 18.04
N GLY A 553 12.19 46.72 18.28
CA GLY A 553 13.37 47.07 17.49
C GLY A 553 14.13 48.23 18.12
N SER A 554 15.28 48.60 17.59
CA SER A 554 16.09 49.69 18.15
C SER A 554 16.64 50.62 17.07
N PHE A 555 16.77 51.90 17.41
CA PHE A 555 17.35 52.92 16.53
C PHE A 555 18.25 53.88 17.31
N THR A 556 19.28 54.41 16.67
CA THR A 556 20.20 55.36 17.31
C THR A 556 20.01 56.78 16.78
N PRO A 557 19.68 57.76 17.64
CA PRO A 557 19.70 59.16 17.27
C PRO A 557 21.13 59.71 17.32
N TRP A 558 21.63 60.17 16.18
CA TRP A 558 22.97 60.76 16.01
C TRP A 558 23.13 62.17 16.57
N SER A 559 22.01 62.80 16.96
CA SER A 559 21.96 64.16 17.48
C SER A 559 20.81 64.32 18.49
N ALA A 560 21.01 65.23 19.44
CA ALA A 560 19.98 65.66 20.38
C ALA A 560 18.90 66.49 19.66
N GLY A 561 17.62 66.23 19.94
CA GLY A 561 16.48 66.87 19.28
C GLY A 561 15.18 66.05 19.37
N ASP A 562 14.13 66.54 18.69
CA ASP A 562 12.80 65.89 18.62
C ASP A 562 12.57 65.15 17.29
N TYR A 563 11.89 64.01 17.35
CA TYR A 563 11.58 63.08 16.25
C TYR A 563 10.09 62.71 16.23
N ARG A 564 9.49 62.57 15.04
CA ARG A 564 8.15 61.96 14.85
C ARG A 564 8.26 60.51 14.42
N VAL A 565 7.30 59.66 14.79
CA VAL A 565 7.33 58.21 14.57
C VAL A 565 6.09 57.72 13.81
N SER A 566 6.29 57.03 12.69
CA SER A 566 5.24 56.28 11.97
C SER A 566 5.61 54.81 11.81
N VAL A 567 4.62 53.92 11.67
CA VAL A 567 4.79 52.47 11.51
C VAL A 567 3.99 51.96 10.31
N ARG A 568 4.67 51.20 9.46
CA ARG A 568 4.11 50.48 8.31
C ARG A 568 4.33 48.98 8.49
N ALA A 569 3.30 48.18 8.29
CA ALA A 569 3.40 46.72 8.31
C ALA A 569 3.12 46.13 6.94
N GLU A 570 3.87 45.10 6.55
CA GLU A 570 3.75 44.41 5.27
C GLU A 570 3.45 42.93 5.45
N VAL A 571 2.41 42.47 4.76
CA VAL A 571 2.02 41.06 4.66
C VAL A 571 2.30 40.55 3.27
N LYS A 572 2.92 39.39 3.20
CA LYS A 572 3.11 38.65 1.96
C LYS A 572 1.87 37.81 1.71
N ASP A 573 1.21 38.05 0.58
CA ASP A 573 0.13 37.17 0.11
C ASP A 573 0.70 35.76 -0.08
N PRO A 574 0.22 34.74 0.65
CA PRO A 574 0.74 33.37 0.55
C PRO A 574 0.47 32.74 -0.82
N THR A 575 -0.43 33.31 -1.61
CA THR A 575 -0.87 32.81 -2.92
C THR A 575 -0.04 33.40 -4.06
N THR A 576 0.24 34.70 -4.06
CA THR A 576 1.04 35.37 -5.11
C THR A 576 2.50 35.61 -4.72
N GLY A 577 2.84 35.46 -3.44
CA GLY A 577 4.16 35.81 -2.91
C GLY A 577 4.46 37.31 -2.89
N SER A 578 3.49 38.17 -3.22
CA SER A 578 3.66 39.63 -3.26
C SER A 578 3.49 40.25 -1.88
N ALA A 579 4.40 41.15 -1.49
CA ALA A 579 4.23 41.97 -0.29
C ALA A 579 3.21 43.09 -0.54
N SER A 580 2.34 43.33 0.43
CA SER A 580 1.34 44.41 0.44
C SER A 580 1.31 45.06 1.82
N ALA A 581 1.09 46.38 1.88
CA ALA A 581 1.01 47.09 3.15
C ALA A 581 -0.33 46.76 3.85
N ALA A 582 -0.26 46.18 5.05
CA ALA A 582 -1.42 45.91 5.88
C ALA A 582 -1.95 47.18 6.57
N PHE A 583 -1.04 48.13 6.92
CA PHE A 583 -1.35 49.48 7.35
C PHE A 583 -0.09 50.38 7.29
N ASP A 584 -0.28 51.69 7.37
CA ASP A 584 0.74 52.74 7.51
C ASP A 584 0.12 53.88 8.36
N LYS A 585 0.65 54.14 9.57
CA LYS A 585 0.07 55.10 10.55
C LYS A 585 1.15 55.85 11.36
N GLU A 586 0.91 57.10 11.75
CA GLU A 586 1.70 57.83 12.76
C GLU A 586 1.35 57.30 14.17
N VAL A 587 2.36 57.06 15.02
CA VAL A 587 2.20 56.38 16.33
C VAL A 587 2.78 57.13 17.53
N GLY A 588 3.56 58.21 17.34
CA GLY A 588 4.12 58.99 18.46
C GLY A 588 5.24 59.97 18.11
N ALA A 589 5.90 60.51 19.14
CA ALA A 589 7.06 61.42 19.05
C ALA A 589 8.06 61.19 20.20
N LEU A 590 9.32 61.62 20.04
CA LEU A 590 10.47 61.26 20.89
C LEU A 590 11.52 62.39 20.99
N THR A 591 12.16 62.59 22.15
CA THR A 591 13.15 63.66 22.45
C THR A 591 14.49 63.10 22.97
N VAL A 592 15.63 63.66 22.54
CA VAL A 592 17.00 63.10 22.74
C VAL A 592 18.03 64.08 23.36
N ARG A 593 18.97 63.61 24.21
CA ARG A 593 20.01 64.40 24.96
C ARG A 593 21.48 64.13 24.55
N ALA A 594 22.52 64.55 25.31
CA ALA A 594 23.97 64.48 24.95
C ALA A 594 24.90 63.86 26.05
N PRO A 595 26.18 63.50 25.76
CA PRO A 595 27.07 62.68 26.63
C PRO A 595 28.14 63.42 27.49
N GLN A 596 28.79 62.71 28.44
CA GLN A 596 29.89 63.11 29.37
C GLN A 596 31.17 62.22 29.23
N VAL A 597 32.29 62.47 29.95
CA VAL A 597 33.57 61.69 29.91
C VAL A 597 34.14 61.39 31.32
N ILE A 598 34.58 60.16 31.63
CA ILE A 598 35.02 59.70 32.98
C ILE A 598 36.29 58.81 32.95
N TRP A 599 37.23 58.95 33.91
CA TRP A 599 38.44 58.10 34.07
C TRP A 599 38.14 56.70 34.59
N ASP A 600 38.89 55.71 34.10
CA ASP A 600 38.68 54.29 34.38
C ASP A 600 39.98 53.45 34.30
N GLY A 601 41.14 54.06 34.58
CA GLY A 601 42.46 53.39 34.55
C GLY A 601 42.99 52.94 35.91
N GLN A 602 43.98 52.06 35.89
CA GLN A 602 44.49 51.31 37.05
C GLN A 602 45.26 52.21 38.05
N GLY A 603 45.09 51.94 39.35
CA GLY A 603 45.47 52.83 40.45
C GLY A 603 46.96 53.10 40.68
N ASP A 604 47.27 53.83 41.76
CA ASP A 604 48.51 54.62 41.91
C ASP A 604 49.84 53.84 41.99
N THR A 605 49.83 52.50 42.05
CA THR A 605 51.04 51.66 42.08
C THR A 605 50.89 50.37 41.27
N TRP A 606 51.82 50.12 40.35
CA TRP A 606 51.87 49.01 39.42
C TRP A 606 53.12 48.11 39.69
N PRO A 607 53.15 46.85 39.25
CA PRO A 607 54.35 46.03 39.23
C PRO A 607 55.09 46.04 37.88
N GLN A 608 56.39 45.71 37.90
CA GLN A 608 57.32 45.67 36.79
C GLN A 608 57.06 44.41 35.95
N TYR A 609 57.13 44.56 34.63
CA TYR A 609 56.81 43.52 33.65
C TYR A 609 55.34 43.06 33.63
N GLN A 610 54.47 43.62 34.46
CA GLN A 610 53.02 43.54 34.24
C GLN A 610 52.57 44.78 33.46
N PRO A 611 51.70 44.65 32.45
CA PRO A 611 51.00 45.80 31.88
C PRO A 611 50.14 46.46 32.95
N GLY A 612 49.89 47.75 32.78
CA GLY A 612 48.75 48.38 33.43
C GLY A 612 47.88 49.17 32.44
N MET A 613 46.62 49.32 32.84
CA MET A 613 45.54 49.84 32.00
C MET A 613 45.35 51.34 32.17
N ILE A 614 45.25 52.05 31.05
CA ILE A 614 44.84 53.46 30.98
C ILE A 614 43.50 53.51 30.28
N GLY A 615 42.44 53.86 31.00
CA GLY A 615 41.05 53.79 30.54
C GLY A 615 40.24 55.06 30.79
N PHE A 616 39.24 55.32 29.95
CA PHE A 616 38.15 56.28 30.18
C PHE A 616 36.95 55.97 29.30
N TYR A 617 35.75 56.42 29.68
CA TYR A 617 34.51 56.16 28.93
C TYR A 617 33.56 57.36 28.81
N LEU A 618 32.63 57.28 27.86
CA LEU A 618 31.51 58.21 27.71
C LEU A 618 30.31 57.80 28.56
N ALA A 619 29.67 58.78 29.21
CA ALA A 619 28.58 58.54 30.15
C ALA A 619 27.33 59.39 29.85
N ASP A 620 26.18 58.93 30.34
CA ASP A 620 24.89 59.62 30.22
C ASP A 620 24.78 60.80 31.21
N GLN A 621 23.57 61.36 31.36
CA GLN A 621 23.34 62.46 32.31
C GLN A 621 23.28 62.02 33.79
N SER A 622 23.27 60.72 34.07
CA SER A 622 23.35 60.15 35.43
C SER A 622 24.76 59.64 35.80
N GLY A 623 25.70 59.67 34.86
CA GLY A 623 27.07 59.17 35.03
C GLY A 623 27.24 57.68 34.72
N GLN A 624 26.23 57.02 34.15
CA GLN A 624 26.32 55.63 33.69
C GLN A 624 26.99 55.56 32.31
N PRO A 625 27.83 54.54 32.02
CA PRO A 625 28.42 54.36 30.70
C PRO A 625 27.35 54.30 29.59
N LEU A 626 27.60 54.95 28.46
CA LEU A 626 26.70 54.94 27.32
C LEU A 626 26.93 53.70 26.46
N THR A 627 25.88 52.94 26.18
CA THR A 627 25.91 51.93 25.11
C THR A 627 25.88 52.64 23.77
N ILE A 628 27.05 52.88 23.15
CA ILE A 628 27.13 53.58 21.87
C ILE A 628 26.90 52.65 20.68
N ASP A 629 26.16 53.13 19.67
CA ASP A 629 25.96 52.47 18.39
C ASP A 629 27.30 52.12 17.70
N PRO A 630 27.53 50.85 17.33
CA PRO A 630 28.79 50.39 16.76
C PRO A 630 29.11 50.97 15.36
N THR A 631 28.17 51.64 14.71
CA THR A 631 28.40 52.39 13.46
C THR A 631 28.95 53.79 13.69
N ALA A 632 29.06 54.25 14.95
CA ALA A 632 29.74 55.48 15.33
C ALA A 632 31.25 55.31 15.22
N ASN A 633 31.90 56.06 14.32
CA ASN A 633 33.36 56.10 14.22
C ASN A 633 33.88 57.21 15.14
N LEU A 634 34.22 56.82 16.36
CA LEU A 634 34.85 57.64 17.37
C LEU A 634 36.38 57.47 17.31
N GLN A 635 37.13 58.53 17.61
CA GLN A 635 38.60 58.48 17.69
C GLN A 635 39.08 59.22 18.93
N ALA A 636 39.93 58.56 19.71
CA ALA A 636 40.55 59.12 20.91
C ALA A 636 42.07 58.87 20.94
N GLY A 637 42.82 59.67 21.71
CA GLY A 637 44.25 59.46 21.91
C GLY A 637 44.74 59.89 23.29
N ALA A 638 45.78 59.23 23.81
CA ALA A 638 46.39 59.52 25.12
C ALA A 638 47.93 59.62 25.11
N GLN A 639 48.49 60.29 26.11
CA GLN A 639 49.93 60.41 26.36
C GLN A 639 50.26 60.14 27.83
N ILE A 640 51.28 59.30 28.09
CA ILE A 640 51.94 59.18 29.40
C ILE A 640 53.14 60.11 29.47
N ARG A 641 53.41 60.69 30.64
CA ARG A 641 54.65 61.44 30.89
C ARG A 641 55.32 61.03 32.20
N ASP A 642 56.62 60.80 32.14
CA ASP A 642 57.47 60.49 33.30
C ASP A 642 57.96 61.75 34.03
N ALA A 643 58.55 61.56 35.22
CA ALA A 643 59.09 62.65 36.03
C ALA A 643 60.35 63.34 35.44
N GLY A 644 60.99 62.76 34.42
CA GLY A 644 62.11 63.33 33.68
C GLY A 644 61.68 64.16 32.45
N GLY A 645 60.38 64.21 32.14
CA GLY A 645 59.84 64.88 30.95
C GLY A 645 59.80 63.99 29.70
N GLY A 646 60.13 62.71 29.81
CA GLY A 646 59.89 61.72 28.76
C GLY A 646 58.39 61.54 28.55
N ALA A 647 57.93 61.66 27.30
CA ALA A 647 56.54 61.45 26.93
C ALA A 647 56.42 60.25 26.00
N GLU A 648 55.57 59.30 26.36
CA GLU A 648 55.26 58.10 25.58
C GLU A 648 53.81 58.17 25.11
N LEU A 649 53.59 58.02 23.80
CA LEU A 649 52.25 57.97 23.23
C LEU A 649 51.63 56.62 23.58
N VAL A 650 50.42 56.65 24.13
CA VAL A 650 49.64 55.42 24.34
C VAL A 650 48.67 55.32 23.20
N ASN A 651 48.84 54.27 22.39
CA ASN A 651 47.85 53.87 21.41
C ASN A 651 46.62 53.38 22.17
N LEU A 652 45.62 54.25 22.28
CA LEU A 652 44.31 53.87 22.77
C LEU A 652 43.60 53.04 21.72
N VAL A 653 43.04 51.92 22.15
CA VAL A 653 42.11 51.11 21.38
C VAL A 653 40.71 51.48 21.86
N ASP A 654 39.81 51.78 20.92
CA ASP A 654 38.38 51.86 21.20
C ASP A 654 37.88 50.47 21.56
N GLN A 655 37.42 50.30 22.81
CA GLN A 655 36.87 49.05 23.34
C GLN A 655 35.38 48.91 22.99
N GLY A 656 34.83 49.81 22.19
CA GLY A 656 33.41 49.92 21.92
C GLY A 656 32.68 50.73 22.99
N GLN A 657 31.43 51.09 22.69
CA GLN A 657 30.55 51.85 23.59
C GLN A 657 31.16 53.17 24.10
N GLY A 658 32.09 53.78 23.35
CA GLY A 658 32.78 54.99 23.77
C GLY A 658 33.64 54.80 25.01
N ARG A 659 34.22 53.62 25.21
CA ARG A 659 35.27 53.35 26.20
C ARG A 659 36.58 53.16 25.45
N TRP A 660 37.63 53.86 25.85
CA TRP A 660 38.97 53.70 25.26
C TRP A 660 39.93 53.21 26.31
N GLU A 661 40.71 52.20 25.96
CA GLU A 661 41.74 51.65 26.81
C GLU A 661 43.05 51.52 26.03
N GLY A 662 44.16 51.82 26.69
CA GLY A 662 45.51 51.56 26.19
C GLY A 662 46.34 50.87 27.26
N VAL A 663 47.17 49.92 26.82
CA VAL A 663 48.10 49.21 27.69
C VAL A 663 49.47 49.89 27.67
N TRP A 664 50.07 50.02 28.85
CA TRP A 664 51.46 50.42 28.99
C TRP A 664 52.22 49.44 29.90
N ILE A 665 53.43 49.02 29.49
CA ILE A 665 54.24 48.03 30.23
C ILE A 665 55.47 48.72 30.82
N PRO A 666 55.49 49.04 32.13
CA PRO A 666 56.64 49.64 32.77
C PRO A 666 57.81 48.65 32.87
N ARG A 667 58.84 48.89 32.04
CA ARG A 667 60.11 48.15 32.07
C ARG A 667 61.02 48.60 33.20
N ASN A 668 60.88 49.87 33.61
CA ASN A 668 61.68 50.56 34.62
C ASN A 668 60.81 50.96 35.82
N ILE A 669 61.44 51.09 37.00
CA ILE A 669 60.78 51.57 38.22
C ILE A 669 60.77 53.11 38.26
N GLY A 670 59.62 53.75 38.53
CA GLY A 670 59.46 55.22 38.42
C GLY A 670 58.05 55.76 38.74
N LYS A 671 57.77 57.04 38.40
CA LYS A 671 56.47 57.76 38.55
C LYS A 671 56.00 58.44 37.24
N TYR A 672 54.68 58.46 36.97
CA TYR A 672 54.07 58.78 35.65
C TYR A 672 52.70 59.53 35.71
N THR A 673 52.24 60.16 34.61
CA THR A 673 50.99 61.01 34.48
C THR A 673 50.27 60.88 33.11
N VAL A 674 48.96 61.20 32.95
CA VAL A 674 48.12 60.92 31.72
C VAL A 674 47.20 62.07 31.22
N VAL A 675 47.05 62.25 29.88
CA VAL A 675 46.23 63.28 29.16
C VAL A 675 45.46 62.70 27.93
N VAL A 676 44.25 63.20 27.57
CA VAL A 676 43.29 62.63 26.57
C VAL A 676 42.68 63.66 25.57
N THR A 677 42.23 63.24 24.37
CA THR A 677 41.49 64.03 23.32
C THR A 677 40.45 63.18 22.54
N LEU A 678 39.32 63.76 22.04
CA LEU A 678 38.19 63.04 21.39
C LEU A 678 37.60 63.66 20.09
N ASN A 679 37.22 62.81 19.12
CA ASN A 679 36.53 63.12 17.84
C ASN A 679 35.40 62.12 17.51
N VAL A 680 34.35 62.57 16.80
CA VAL A 680 33.17 61.76 16.41
C VAL A 680 32.81 61.94 14.93
N SER A 681 32.51 60.83 14.23
CA SER A 681 31.98 60.79 12.85
C SER A 681 31.05 59.59 12.64
N GLY A 682 30.15 59.63 11.64
CA GLY A 682 29.18 58.54 11.40
C GLY A 682 28.68 58.47 9.96
N PRO A 683 28.10 57.35 9.50
CA PRO A 683 27.82 57.08 8.09
C PRO A 683 26.88 58.10 7.43
N ASN A 684 25.96 58.69 8.20
CA ASN A 684 25.01 59.71 7.73
C ASN A 684 25.37 61.15 8.20
N ALA A 685 26.56 61.35 8.76
CA ALA A 685 27.01 62.63 9.33
C ALA A 685 28.46 62.98 8.88
N PRO A 686 28.64 63.53 7.67
CA PRO A 686 29.95 63.58 7.00
C PRO A 686 30.92 64.70 7.47
N GLN A 687 30.68 65.36 8.59
CA GLN A 687 31.62 66.33 9.18
C GLN A 687 31.91 66.03 10.65
N ALA A 688 33.17 65.69 10.94
CA ALA A 688 33.62 65.42 12.29
C ALA A 688 33.62 66.68 13.15
N LYS A 689 33.05 66.60 14.35
CA LYS A 689 32.95 67.71 15.31
C LYS A 689 33.80 67.38 16.54
N LEU A 690 34.85 68.17 16.77
CA LEU A 690 35.80 68.00 17.88
C LEU A 690 35.12 68.19 19.24
N ILE A 691 35.37 67.30 20.21
CA ILE A 691 34.82 67.38 21.57
C ILE A 691 35.94 67.40 22.63
N SER A 692 36.79 68.44 22.56
CA SER A 692 37.76 68.88 23.59
C SER A 692 38.95 67.94 23.94
N SER A 693 39.81 68.41 24.85
CA SER A 693 40.99 67.70 25.40
C SER A 693 41.13 67.99 26.91
N LEU A 694 41.54 67.00 27.71
CA LEU A 694 41.50 67.03 29.17
C LEU A 694 42.68 66.25 29.82
N THR A 695 43.14 66.66 31.01
CA THR A 695 44.12 65.92 31.84
C THR A 695 43.41 65.01 32.83
N VAL A 696 43.95 63.81 33.11
CA VAL A 696 43.13 62.74 33.70
C VAL A 696 43.70 61.96 34.93
N HIS A 697 44.97 61.48 35.02
CA HIS A 697 45.48 60.72 36.22
C HIS A 697 47.03 60.62 36.42
N SER A 698 47.57 59.91 37.46
CA SER A 698 49.02 59.71 37.81
C SER A 698 49.39 58.48 38.72
N PHE A 699 50.58 57.81 38.60
CA PHE A 699 50.95 56.51 39.30
C PHE A 699 52.49 56.11 39.41
N THR A 700 52.88 54.90 39.95
CA THR A 700 54.28 54.39 40.35
C THR A 700 54.59 52.85 40.11
N VAL A 701 55.83 52.25 40.16
CA VAL A 701 56.19 50.81 39.72
C VAL A 701 57.13 49.88 40.65
N LYS A 702 57.01 48.49 40.70
CA LYS A 702 57.77 47.46 41.58
C LYS A 702 58.04 45.94 41.08
N PRO A 703 59.10 45.14 41.45
CA PRO A 703 59.56 43.81 40.83
C PRO A 703 59.09 42.38 41.38
N LEU A 704 59.47 41.21 40.73
CA LEU A 704 58.96 39.77 40.90
C LEU A 704 59.92 38.53 40.60
N THR A 705 59.57 37.23 40.90
CA THR A 705 60.34 35.94 40.66
C THR A 705 59.49 34.61 40.49
N PRO A 706 59.79 33.60 39.60
CA PRO A 706 58.92 32.41 39.32
C PRO A 706 59.28 31.01 39.94
N ARG A 707 58.29 30.08 40.07
CA ARG A 707 58.44 28.62 40.41
C ARG A 707 57.26 27.72 39.95
N VAL A 708 57.41 26.38 39.91
CA VAL A 708 56.28 25.42 39.80
C VAL A 708 55.47 25.37 41.12
N ALA A 709 54.15 25.14 41.03
CA ALA A 709 53.28 24.82 42.17
C ALA A 709 52.99 23.30 42.21
N ASP A 710 53.26 22.64 43.35
CA ASP A 710 53.34 21.17 43.49
C ASP A 710 52.05 20.41 43.12
N PRO A 711 52.04 19.57 42.06
CA PRO A 711 50.93 18.67 41.77
C PRO A 711 51.25 17.25 42.30
N THR A 712 50.53 16.80 43.32
CA THR A 712 50.64 15.42 43.85
C THR A 712 49.67 14.46 43.17
N GLY A 713 50.10 13.24 42.84
CA GLY A 713 49.20 12.15 42.41
C GLY A 713 48.92 12.08 40.91
N ILE A 714 49.84 12.59 40.09
CA ILE A 714 49.73 12.61 38.62
C ILE A 714 49.65 11.18 38.06
N THR A 715 48.68 10.90 37.18
CA THR A 715 48.53 9.59 36.52
C THR A 715 48.93 9.68 35.04
N ALA A 716 49.60 8.65 34.51
CA ALA A 716 49.87 8.57 33.07
C ALA A 716 48.55 8.48 32.27
N LEU A 717 48.53 9.09 31.08
CA LEU A 717 47.35 9.37 30.24
C LEU A 717 46.36 10.42 30.79
N GLN A 718 46.49 10.89 32.03
CA GLN A 718 45.61 11.91 32.59
C GLN A 718 46.08 13.31 32.21
N THR A 719 45.20 14.13 31.62
CA THR A 719 45.48 15.55 31.39
C THR A 719 45.73 16.25 32.72
N THR A 720 46.97 16.68 32.91
CA THR A 720 47.51 17.17 34.17
C THR A 720 47.76 18.68 34.08
N PRO A 721 47.22 19.49 35.00
CA PRO A 721 47.54 20.91 35.06
C PRO A 721 48.96 21.12 35.59
N LEU A 722 49.83 21.70 34.77
CA LEU A 722 51.11 22.25 35.17
C LEU A 722 50.92 23.73 35.50
N LYS A 723 51.06 24.10 36.78
CA LYS A 723 50.90 25.48 37.25
C LYS A 723 52.22 26.10 37.70
N ILE A 724 52.46 27.35 37.32
CA ILE A 724 53.70 28.10 37.54
C ILE A 724 53.32 29.48 38.09
N VAL A 725 53.80 29.80 39.30
CA VAL A 725 53.43 31.02 40.03
C VAL A 725 54.61 31.96 40.18
N PHE A 726 54.33 33.26 40.24
CA PHE A 726 55.31 34.30 40.50
C PHE A 726 55.17 34.79 41.95
N ALA A 727 56.28 35.05 42.62
CA ALA A 727 56.35 35.50 43.99
C ALA A 727 57.12 36.83 44.11
N ASP A 728 56.83 37.58 45.18
CA ASP A 728 57.58 38.76 45.57
C ASP A 728 58.90 38.40 46.28
N ALA A 729 59.63 39.43 46.72
CA ALA A 729 60.87 39.26 47.49
C ALA A 729 60.68 38.56 48.85
N ASN A 730 59.45 38.36 49.33
CA ASN A 730 59.12 37.64 50.56
C ASN A 730 58.64 36.20 50.31
N GLY A 731 58.57 35.76 49.04
CA GLY A 731 58.06 34.45 48.65
C GLY A 731 56.52 34.33 48.66
N GLN A 732 55.79 35.44 48.84
CA GLN A 732 54.33 35.45 48.66
C GLN A 732 54.01 35.47 47.17
N VAL A 733 53.06 34.62 46.75
CA VAL A 733 52.59 34.61 45.36
C VAL A 733 51.95 35.97 45.06
N VAL A 734 52.46 36.65 44.04
CA VAL A 734 51.87 37.88 43.51
C VAL A 734 51.06 37.48 42.29
N PRO A 735 49.75 37.77 42.27
CA PRO A 735 48.96 37.46 41.10
C PRO A 735 49.49 38.20 39.87
N VAL A 736 49.59 37.45 38.78
CA VAL A 736 49.90 38.01 37.47
C VAL A 736 48.60 38.62 36.97
N ASP A 737 48.57 39.87 36.52
CA ASP A 737 47.35 40.39 35.90
C ASP A 737 47.08 39.65 34.57
N SER A 738 45.83 39.28 34.31
CA SER A 738 45.39 38.60 33.07
C SER A 738 45.69 39.38 31.78
N GLY A 739 45.84 40.71 31.88
CA GLY A 739 46.36 41.52 30.77
C GLY A 739 47.80 41.16 30.37
N ALA A 740 48.61 40.60 31.28
CA ALA A 740 50.03 40.33 31.05
C ALA A 740 50.29 39.28 29.98
N SER A 741 49.46 38.24 29.86
CA SER A 741 49.69 37.13 28.94
C SER A 741 49.52 37.47 27.47
N GLN A 742 48.92 38.61 27.13
CA GLN A 742 48.91 39.10 25.75
C GLN A 742 50.31 39.56 25.30
N TYR A 743 51.13 40.00 26.25
CA TYR A 743 52.44 40.59 26.01
C TYR A 743 53.59 39.72 26.49
N VAL A 744 53.35 38.80 27.43
CA VAL A 744 54.35 37.82 27.90
C VAL A 744 53.94 36.43 27.46
N ARG A 745 54.56 35.92 26.40
CA ARG A 745 54.39 34.53 25.95
C ARG A 745 55.31 33.64 26.75
N THR A 746 54.76 32.74 27.55
CA THR A 746 55.51 31.76 28.32
C THR A 746 55.29 30.34 27.76
N LYS A 747 56.34 29.51 27.81
CA LYS A 747 56.25 28.08 27.59
C LYS A 747 57.04 27.32 28.64
N ALA A 748 56.53 26.16 29.04
CA ALA A 748 57.29 25.18 29.79
C ALA A 748 57.86 24.14 28.83
N ILE A 749 59.10 23.74 29.03
CA ILE A 749 59.68 22.55 28.40
C ILE A 749 59.67 21.46 29.48
N VAL A 750 58.98 20.37 29.18
CA VAL A 750 58.85 19.21 30.07
C VAL A 750 59.46 17.99 29.42
N SER A 751 60.41 17.35 30.10
CA SER A 751 61.13 16.19 29.58
C SER A 751 61.28 15.08 30.62
N PRO A 752 61.12 13.81 30.24
CA PRO A 752 61.28 12.68 31.13
C PRO A 752 62.75 12.52 31.56
N GLU A 753 62.98 12.29 32.85
CA GLU A 753 64.34 12.08 33.36
C GLU A 753 64.95 10.81 32.77
N GLY A 754 66.15 10.94 32.20
CA GLY A 754 66.92 9.82 31.64
C GLY A 754 66.62 9.46 30.18
N ILE A 755 65.63 10.08 29.52
CA ILE A 755 65.33 9.83 28.10
C ILE A 755 65.57 11.11 27.28
N SER A 756 66.72 11.18 26.60
CA SER A 756 67.06 12.31 25.71
C SER A 756 66.23 12.28 24.42
N GLY A 757 65.59 13.40 24.08
CA GLY A 757 64.85 13.59 22.83
C GLY A 757 63.32 13.58 22.96
N GLU A 758 62.77 13.21 24.12
CA GLU A 758 61.33 13.31 24.43
C GLU A 758 60.98 14.64 25.12
N GLU A 759 61.40 15.79 24.57
CA GLU A 759 61.03 17.11 25.10
C GLU A 759 59.64 17.53 24.60
N THR A 760 58.74 17.84 25.53
CA THR A 760 57.39 18.36 25.24
C THR A 760 57.34 19.85 25.54
N GLU A 761 57.10 20.69 24.52
CA GLU A 761 56.80 22.10 24.72
C GLU A 761 55.32 22.26 25.12
N ILE A 762 55.09 22.75 26.34
CA ILE A 762 53.76 23.09 26.85
C ILE A 762 53.59 24.60 26.70
N PRO A 763 52.66 25.09 25.84
CA PRO A 763 52.27 26.48 25.87
C PRO A 763 51.57 26.78 27.20
N LEU A 764 51.99 27.86 27.86
CA LEU A 764 51.41 28.27 29.14
C LEU A 764 50.45 29.44 28.91
N ALA A 765 49.20 29.26 29.31
CA ALA A 765 48.21 30.32 29.40
C ALA A 765 48.26 30.98 30.77
N HIS A 766 47.58 32.12 30.92
CA HIS A 766 47.37 32.75 32.23
C HIS A 766 46.37 31.96 33.09
N ASP A 767 46.59 31.92 34.39
CA ASP A 767 45.73 31.22 35.35
C ASP A 767 45.61 31.98 36.69
N GLY A 768 45.27 33.27 36.61
CA GLY A 768 44.92 34.12 37.76
C GLY A 768 46.11 34.55 38.62
N ASP A 769 46.69 33.63 39.38
CA ASP A 769 47.85 33.86 40.25
C ASP A 769 49.20 33.45 39.60
N GLY A 770 49.15 33.00 38.35
CA GLY A 770 50.33 32.56 37.61
C GLY A 770 50.01 32.21 36.16
N TYR A 771 50.70 31.20 35.64
CA TYR A 771 50.47 30.61 34.33
C TYR A 771 50.23 29.11 34.48
N ALA A 772 49.27 28.57 33.73
CA ALA A 772 49.00 27.14 33.68
C ALA A 772 49.04 26.62 32.23
N GLY A 773 49.46 25.37 32.08
CA GLY A 773 49.31 24.62 30.84
C GLY A 773 48.90 23.19 31.16
N THR A 774 48.42 22.45 30.16
CA THR A 774 48.04 21.04 30.31
C THR A 774 49.10 20.12 29.73
N PHE A 775 49.41 19.05 30.45
CA PHE A 775 50.41 18.04 30.09
C PHE A 775 49.80 16.65 30.21
N VAL A 776 49.98 15.80 29.19
CA VAL A 776 49.54 14.39 29.22
C VAL A 776 50.79 13.51 29.27
N PRO A 777 51.22 13.02 30.44
CA PRO A 777 52.37 12.13 30.53
C PRO A 777 52.03 10.74 29.98
N LEU A 778 52.80 10.27 29.00
CA LEU A 778 52.61 8.94 28.39
C LEU A 778 53.32 7.81 29.15
N ARG A 779 54.21 8.13 30.10
CA ARG A 779 55.01 7.17 30.87
C ARG A 779 54.87 7.45 32.37
N ALA A 780 54.78 6.40 33.18
CA ALA A 780 54.78 6.50 34.65
C ALA A 780 56.21 6.63 35.19
N GLN A 781 56.74 7.86 35.21
CA GLN A 781 58.09 8.18 35.66
C GLN A 781 58.22 9.68 36.03
N ARG A 782 59.44 10.12 36.35
CA ARG A 782 59.74 11.51 36.71
C ARG A 782 60.03 12.39 35.50
N TYR A 783 59.61 13.65 35.54
CA TYR A 783 59.78 14.66 34.49
C TYR A 783 60.36 15.97 35.04
N ARG A 784 61.25 16.65 34.30
CA ARG A 784 61.84 17.97 34.62
C ARG A 784 61.03 19.10 33.97
N VAL A 785 61.00 20.29 34.59
CA VAL A 785 60.28 21.48 34.07
C VAL A 785 61.19 22.72 33.98
N ARG A 786 61.30 23.31 32.78
CA ARG A 786 62.02 24.58 32.49
C ARG A 786 61.07 25.64 31.92
N LEU A 787 61.17 26.88 32.37
CA LEU A 787 60.34 28.01 31.92
C LEU A 787 61.10 28.93 30.97
N GLN A 788 60.44 29.32 29.87
CA GLN A 788 60.89 30.36 28.94
C GLN A 788 59.79 31.42 28.79
N GLY A 789 60.17 32.70 28.76
CA GLY A 789 59.25 33.84 28.65
C GLY A 789 59.77 34.94 27.73
N VAL A 790 58.96 35.32 26.74
CA VAL A 790 59.23 36.37 25.76
C VAL A 790 58.23 37.51 25.95
N VAL A 791 58.74 38.73 26.16
CA VAL A 791 57.95 39.96 26.25
C VAL A 791 57.92 40.66 24.89
N HIS A 792 56.73 40.82 24.34
CA HIS A 792 56.43 41.57 23.13
C HIS A 792 55.97 42.99 23.47
N ASP A 793 56.58 43.98 22.82
CA ASP A 793 56.15 45.36 22.84
C ASP A 793 55.00 45.57 21.85
N PRO A 794 53.77 45.89 22.30
CA PRO A 794 52.63 46.05 21.40
C PRO A 794 52.69 47.30 20.54
N ALA A 795 53.48 48.31 20.91
CA ALA A 795 53.58 49.57 20.16
C ALA A 795 54.66 49.51 19.06
N SER A 796 55.74 48.74 19.27
CA SER A 796 56.86 48.65 18.33
C SER A 796 57.02 47.30 17.63
N GLY A 797 56.33 46.24 18.09
CA GLY A 797 56.51 44.86 17.63
C GLY A 797 57.83 44.22 18.07
N ALA A 798 58.69 44.94 18.80
CA ALA A 798 59.95 44.41 19.30
C ALA A 798 59.72 43.29 20.33
N SER A 799 60.56 42.27 20.31
CA SER A 799 60.48 41.12 21.20
C SER A 799 61.77 41.00 22.01
N SER A 800 61.66 40.71 23.31
CA SER A 800 62.82 40.44 24.18
C SER A 800 62.54 39.21 25.05
N MET A 801 63.58 38.44 25.41
CA MET A 801 63.43 37.19 26.17
C MET A 801 64.05 37.34 27.57
N PRO A 802 63.34 37.98 28.53
CA PRO A 802 63.90 38.23 29.86
C PRO A 802 63.85 37.03 30.82
N ILE A 803 63.24 35.90 30.45
CA ILE A 803 63.08 34.72 31.33
C ILE A 803 63.48 33.43 30.58
N ASP A 804 64.48 32.71 31.08
CA ASP A 804 64.83 31.34 30.66
C ASP A 804 65.57 30.60 31.79
N GLN A 805 64.87 29.74 32.53
CA GLN A 805 65.43 29.03 33.71
C GLN A 805 64.67 27.76 34.09
N ASP A 806 65.35 26.80 34.72
CA ASP A 806 64.72 25.63 35.36
C ASP A 806 63.85 26.05 36.56
N ILE A 807 62.70 25.38 36.77
CA ILE A 807 61.74 25.77 37.82
C ILE A 807 61.11 24.62 38.63
N GLY A 808 61.30 23.34 38.27
CA GLY A 808 60.78 22.21 39.05
C GLY A 808 60.87 20.84 38.39
N ALA A 809 60.21 19.84 38.98
CA ALA A 809 60.06 18.47 38.48
C ALA A 809 58.71 17.86 38.94
N LEU A 810 58.23 16.81 38.25
CA LEU A 810 56.93 16.15 38.44
C LEU A 810 57.11 14.61 38.53
N ASP A 811 56.36 13.94 39.40
CA ASP A 811 56.35 12.46 39.52
C ASP A 811 55.03 11.86 39.01
N VAL A 812 55.09 10.92 38.04
CA VAL A 812 53.91 10.32 37.39
C VAL A 812 53.77 8.83 37.72
N LEU A 813 52.54 8.42 38.05
CA LEU A 813 52.16 7.05 38.43
C LEU A 813 51.37 6.32 37.31
N PRO A 814 51.37 4.98 37.26
CA PRO A 814 50.62 4.23 36.24
C PRO A 814 49.11 4.24 36.55
N PRO A 815 48.22 4.22 35.54
CA PRO A 815 46.78 4.17 35.76
C PRO A 815 46.35 2.85 36.41
N LYS A 816 45.25 2.90 37.16
CA LYS A 816 44.60 1.72 37.75
C LYS A 816 43.70 1.07 36.69
N VAL A 817 43.49 -0.24 36.80
CA VAL A 817 42.42 -0.94 36.07
C VAL A 817 41.36 -1.35 37.10
N ILE A 818 40.10 -1.01 36.81
CA ILE A 818 38.94 -1.35 37.65
C ILE A 818 38.10 -2.39 36.92
N TRP A 819 37.73 -3.44 37.63
CA TRP A 819 36.89 -4.53 37.13
C TRP A 819 35.40 -4.19 37.25
N ASP A 820 34.65 -4.31 36.14
CA ASP A 820 33.21 -4.01 36.05
C ASP A 820 32.35 -5.25 35.73
N GLY A 821 32.95 -6.45 35.73
CA GLY A 821 32.25 -7.72 35.53
C GLY A 821 31.48 -8.17 36.77
N SER A 822 30.39 -8.93 36.57
CA SER A 822 29.30 -9.02 37.56
C SER A 822 29.24 -10.27 38.44
N ARG A 823 30.26 -11.16 38.44
CA ARG A 823 30.24 -12.42 39.22
C ARG A 823 31.63 -12.89 39.69
N ASP A 824 31.70 -13.37 40.93
CA ASP A 824 32.87 -14.03 41.54
C ASP A 824 33.05 -15.51 41.13
N ALA A 825 32.03 -16.09 40.48
CA ALA A 825 32.02 -17.46 39.99
C ALA A 825 31.38 -17.53 38.59
N TRP A 826 32.03 -18.24 37.67
CA TRP A 826 31.62 -18.35 36.26
C TRP A 826 31.27 -19.80 35.92
N PRO A 827 30.27 -20.08 35.06
CA PRO A 827 29.99 -21.45 34.62
C PRO A 827 31.02 -21.89 33.56
N GLN A 828 31.48 -23.13 33.65
CA GLN A 828 32.25 -23.75 32.57
C GLN A 828 31.42 -23.78 31.26
N TYR A 829 32.05 -23.56 30.11
CA TYR A 829 31.42 -23.52 28.78
C TYR A 829 30.38 -22.42 28.52
N GLU A 830 30.10 -21.52 29.48
CA GLU A 830 29.19 -20.39 29.30
C GLU A 830 29.96 -19.08 29.06
N ALA A 831 29.45 -18.22 28.18
CA ALA A 831 30.06 -16.93 27.87
C ALA A 831 29.87 -15.95 29.03
N SER A 832 30.95 -15.65 29.74
CA SER A 832 30.95 -14.71 30.87
C SER A 832 31.47 -13.34 30.45
N ARG A 833 30.79 -12.27 30.91
CA ARG A 833 31.11 -10.88 30.57
C ARG A 833 32.44 -10.45 31.17
N VAL A 834 33.37 -10.03 30.31
CA VAL A 834 34.62 -9.37 30.67
C VAL A 834 34.42 -7.87 30.47
N ALA A 835 34.50 -7.06 31.53
CA ALA A 835 34.39 -5.61 31.43
C ALA A 835 35.33 -4.92 32.42
N PHE A 836 36.04 -3.88 31.97
CA PHE A 836 36.93 -3.07 32.81
C PHE A 836 37.23 -1.70 32.20
N HIS A 837 37.64 -0.76 33.05
CA HIS A 837 38.06 0.58 32.65
C HIS A 837 39.37 1.02 33.33
N LEU A 838 40.04 2.03 32.73
CA LEU A 838 41.14 2.77 33.35
C LEU A 838 40.60 3.79 34.34
N ALA A 839 41.26 3.88 35.49
CA ALA A 839 40.99 4.88 36.52
C ALA A 839 42.27 5.59 36.99
N ASP A 840 42.12 6.79 37.53
CA ASP A 840 43.19 7.53 38.18
C ASP A 840 43.54 6.96 39.56
N GLN A 841 44.47 7.61 40.29
CA GLN A 841 44.83 7.17 41.64
C GLN A 841 43.69 7.26 42.66
N SER A 842 42.65 8.08 42.44
CA SER A 842 41.47 8.15 43.29
C SER A 842 40.48 7.00 43.04
N GLY A 843 40.60 6.31 41.90
CA GLY A 843 39.61 5.34 41.42
C GLY A 843 38.53 5.95 40.55
N SER A 844 38.68 7.21 40.11
CA SER A 844 37.78 7.87 39.17
C SER A 844 38.13 7.48 37.74
N ALA A 845 37.12 7.19 36.90
CA ALA A 845 37.34 6.79 35.51
C ALA A 845 38.15 7.82 34.72
N LEU A 846 39.19 7.36 34.05
CA LEU A 846 40.23 8.21 33.46
C LEU A 846 39.79 8.72 32.09
N GLN A 847 39.55 10.03 31.99
CA GLN A 847 39.25 10.70 30.73
C GLN A 847 40.53 10.82 29.89
N VAL A 848 40.70 9.91 28.94
CA VAL A 848 41.85 9.91 28.01
C VAL A 848 41.53 10.84 26.84
N GLU A 849 42.13 12.03 26.83
CA GLU A 849 41.97 12.99 25.74
C GLU A 849 42.88 12.67 24.54
N GLY A 850 42.31 12.73 23.34
CA GLY A 850 42.99 12.43 22.07
C GLY A 850 42.71 11.03 21.53
N ALA A 851 42.91 10.85 20.22
CA ALA A 851 42.68 9.59 19.51
C ALA A 851 43.81 8.56 19.78
N THR A 852 43.97 8.17 21.04
CA THR A 852 45.00 7.24 21.47
C THR A 852 44.65 5.81 21.03
N ASN A 853 45.54 5.19 20.26
CA ASN A 853 45.47 3.76 19.91
C ASN A 853 45.81 2.89 21.14
N LEU A 854 44.92 2.87 22.12
CA LEU A 854 45.04 1.97 23.27
C LEU A 854 44.68 0.54 22.84
N ARG A 855 45.44 -0.43 23.34
CA ARG A 855 45.23 -1.86 23.10
C ARG A 855 45.23 -2.56 24.44
N ALA A 856 44.24 -3.41 24.67
CA ALA A 856 44.24 -4.35 25.77
C ALA A 856 44.41 -5.77 25.21
N ASP A 857 45.43 -6.48 25.69
CA ASP A 857 45.51 -7.94 25.58
C ASP A 857 45.01 -8.53 26.90
N VAL A 858 44.01 -9.41 26.83
CA VAL A 858 43.38 -10.02 28.00
C VAL A 858 43.52 -11.53 27.89
N GLN A 859 44.12 -12.13 28.92
CA GLN A 859 44.37 -13.56 28.98
C GLN A 859 43.60 -14.15 30.16
N LEU A 860 42.79 -15.15 29.86
CA LEU A 860 42.17 -16.02 30.84
C LEU A 860 43.13 -17.19 31.13
N ARG A 861 43.79 -17.19 32.29
CA ARG A 861 44.69 -18.28 32.72
C ARG A 861 43.94 -19.24 33.64
N GLY A 862 43.76 -20.47 33.19
CA GLY A 862 43.20 -21.59 33.95
C GLY A 862 44.26 -22.61 34.39
N PRO A 863 43.83 -23.74 34.96
CA PRO A 863 44.74 -24.78 35.47
C PRO A 863 45.65 -25.43 34.40
N VAL A 864 45.19 -25.59 33.16
CA VAL A 864 45.94 -26.29 32.09
C VAL A 864 46.51 -25.34 31.03
N GLY A 865 46.11 -24.06 30.99
CA GLY A 865 46.64 -23.12 30.00
C GLY A 865 46.13 -21.67 30.10
N ALA A 866 46.57 -20.86 29.14
CA ALA A 866 46.10 -19.49 28.94
C ALA A 866 45.33 -19.39 27.61
N ALA A 867 44.09 -18.92 27.67
CA ALA A 867 43.28 -18.57 26.51
C ALA A 867 43.21 -17.04 26.34
N ALA A 868 43.14 -16.56 25.10
CA ALA A 868 42.84 -15.16 24.84
C ALA A 868 41.35 -14.88 25.10
N ALA A 869 41.05 -13.83 25.86
CA ALA A 869 39.71 -13.32 26.08
C ALA A 869 39.51 -12.06 25.20
N PRO A 870 38.90 -12.18 24.00
CA PRO A 870 38.79 -11.05 23.10
C PRO A 870 37.90 -9.96 23.70
N VAL A 871 38.47 -8.76 23.88
CA VAL A 871 37.75 -7.56 24.32
C VAL A 871 37.78 -6.49 23.24
N ASN A 872 36.64 -5.83 23.06
CA ASN A 872 36.51 -4.68 22.19
C ASN A 872 36.59 -3.40 23.04
N GLN A 873 37.23 -2.38 22.51
CA GLN A 873 37.23 -1.07 23.16
C GLN A 873 35.87 -0.39 22.90
N LEU A 874 35.09 -0.15 23.96
CA LEU A 874 33.79 0.53 23.85
C LEU A 874 33.94 2.05 23.88
N ALA A 875 34.89 2.55 24.67
CA ALA A 875 35.24 3.96 24.80
C ALA A 875 36.74 4.09 25.09
N THR A 876 37.30 5.29 24.99
CA THR A 876 38.72 5.50 25.32
C THR A 876 38.97 5.11 26.78
N GLY A 877 39.84 4.13 27.02
CA GLY A 877 40.07 3.58 28.38
C GLY A 877 39.01 2.61 28.92
N THR A 878 38.04 2.13 28.14
CA THR A 878 37.02 1.14 28.57
C THR A 878 36.89 -0.02 27.57
N TRP A 879 36.91 -1.26 28.06
CA TRP A 879 36.80 -2.46 27.24
C TRP A 879 35.71 -3.41 27.73
N GLU A 880 35.04 -4.07 26.78
CA GLU A 880 34.08 -5.13 27.04
C GLU A 880 34.24 -6.28 26.05
N GLY A 881 34.07 -7.51 26.52
CA GLY A 881 34.09 -8.72 25.73
C GLY A 881 33.46 -9.89 26.47
N GLN A 882 33.68 -11.09 25.95
CA GLN A 882 33.22 -12.33 26.56
C GLN A 882 34.36 -13.35 26.58
N ALA A 883 34.41 -14.14 27.65
CA ALA A 883 35.32 -15.27 27.77
C ALA A 883 34.52 -16.52 28.14
N VAL A 884 34.86 -17.64 27.50
CA VAL A 884 34.25 -18.95 27.73
C VAL A 884 35.31 -19.85 28.34
N PRO A 885 35.30 -20.11 29.66
CA PRO A 885 36.24 -21.04 30.28
C PRO A 885 35.86 -22.48 29.93
N ASP A 886 36.77 -23.24 29.31
CA ASP A 886 36.52 -24.64 28.94
C ASP A 886 36.95 -25.64 30.04
N GLU A 887 37.51 -25.14 31.15
CA GLU A 887 37.96 -25.87 32.34
C GLU A 887 37.32 -25.31 33.62
N SER A 888 37.21 -26.15 34.66
CA SER A 888 36.72 -25.75 35.98
C SER A 888 37.86 -25.56 36.99
N GLY A 889 37.62 -24.75 38.01
CA GLY A 889 38.59 -24.39 39.04
C GLY A 889 39.00 -22.91 38.99
N LEU A 890 40.00 -22.54 39.79
CA LEU A 890 40.47 -21.17 39.91
C LEU A 890 41.08 -20.67 38.58
N HIS A 891 40.58 -19.54 38.10
CA HIS A 891 41.08 -18.83 36.93
C HIS A 891 41.52 -17.41 37.29
N GLU A 892 42.50 -16.90 36.56
CA GLU A 892 42.94 -15.51 36.63
C GLU A 892 42.65 -14.81 35.30
N LEU A 893 41.99 -13.66 35.36
CA LEU A 893 41.96 -12.73 34.24
C LEU A 893 43.15 -11.78 34.36
N ARG A 894 44.05 -11.81 33.37
CA ARG A 894 45.22 -10.93 33.30
C ARG A 894 45.08 -9.96 32.14
N VAL A 895 45.48 -8.72 32.35
CA VAL A 895 45.40 -7.64 31.36
C VAL A 895 46.75 -6.96 31.17
N SER A 896 47.12 -6.75 29.91
CA SER A 896 48.22 -5.87 29.50
C SER A 896 47.64 -4.75 28.65
N ILE A 897 47.98 -3.50 28.97
CA ILE A 897 47.49 -2.32 28.25
C ILE A 897 48.69 -1.56 27.69
N SER A 898 48.69 -1.35 26.37
CA SER A 898 49.68 -0.54 25.67
C SER A 898 49.03 0.61 24.90
N HIS A 899 49.79 1.70 24.76
CA HIS A 899 49.48 2.79 23.86
C HIS A 899 50.39 2.69 22.63
N LYS A 900 49.80 2.60 21.44
CA LYS A 900 50.59 2.64 20.21
C LYS A 900 50.89 4.09 19.80
N ALA A 901 52.15 4.48 19.96
CA ALA A 901 52.65 5.81 19.68
C ALA A 901 52.63 6.14 18.18
N ALA A 902 52.83 7.43 17.85
CA ALA A 902 52.75 7.93 16.47
C ALA A 902 53.82 7.36 15.52
N ASP A 903 54.95 6.88 16.06
CA ASP A 903 56.00 6.16 15.32
C ASP A 903 55.69 4.66 15.11
N GLY A 904 54.58 4.19 15.68
CA GLY A 904 54.15 2.80 15.63
C GLY A 904 54.74 1.89 16.72
N SER A 905 55.53 2.42 17.66
CA SER A 905 55.99 1.68 18.83
C SER A 905 54.89 1.49 19.88
N ASP A 906 54.90 0.37 20.60
CA ASP A 906 53.95 0.10 21.69
C ASP A 906 54.57 0.55 23.03
N ILE A 907 54.03 1.61 23.62
CA ILE A 907 54.36 2.06 24.99
C ILE A 907 53.52 1.22 25.96
N VAL A 908 54.18 0.35 26.72
CA VAL A 908 53.50 -0.47 27.75
C VAL A 908 53.14 0.40 28.94
N LEU A 909 51.84 0.50 29.23
CA LEU A 909 51.29 1.29 30.34
C LEU A 909 51.06 0.40 31.57
N ILE A 910 50.55 -0.82 31.32
CA ILE A 910 50.24 -1.84 32.31
C ILE A 910 50.65 -3.19 31.71
N ASN A 911 51.34 -4.04 32.48
CA ASN A 911 51.93 -5.29 31.99
C ASN A 911 51.53 -6.48 32.89
N ASP A 912 50.87 -7.48 32.32
CA ASP A 912 50.44 -8.75 32.96
C ASP A 912 49.75 -8.57 34.34
N LEU A 913 48.93 -7.53 34.49
CA LEU A 913 48.21 -7.24 35.72
C LEU A 913 47.09 -8.27 35.93
N VAL A 914 47.06 -8.94 37.10
CA VAL A 914 45.89 -9.74 37.51
C VAL A 914 44.74 -8.79 37.82
N LEU A 915 43.75 -8.77 36.93
CA LEU A 915 42.57 -7.91 37.00
C LEU A 915 41.52 -8.50 37.94
N HIS A 916 41.28 -9.80 37.86
CA HIS A 916 40.34 -10.51 38.73
C HIS A 916 40.73 -11.99 38.86
N GLN A 917 40.43 -12.59 40.01
CA GLN A 917 40.53 -14.04 40.25
C GLN A 917 39.14 -14.54 40.61
N PHE A 918 38.69 -15.61 39.95
CA PHE A 918 37.36 -16.17 40.13
C PHE A 918 37.39 -17.70 39.97
N ASN A 919 36.40 -18.38 40.54
CA ASN A 919 36.29 -19.83 40.39
C ASN A 919 35.36 -20.18 39.24
N VAL A 920 35.80 -21.05 38.34
CA VAL A 920 34.92 -21.62 37.31
C VAL A 920 34.25 -22.87 37.85
N GLU A 921 32.92 -22.86 37.92
CA GLU A 921 32.13 -23.98 38.40
C GLU A 921 32.03 -25.07 37.33
N ALA A 922 32.27 -26.32 37.74
CA ALA A 922 32.20 -27.46 36.85
C ALA A 922 30.75 -27.75 36.43
N VAL A 923 30.45 -27.53 35.15
CA VAL A 923 29.17 -27.93 34.55
C VAL A 923 29.39 -28.88 33.39
N THR A 924 28.45 -29.80 33.20
CA THR A 924 28.53 -30.81 32.14
C THR A 924 27.93 -30.26 30.85
N LEU A 925 28.75 -30.21 29.80
CA LEU A 925 28.34 -29.78 28.47
C LEU A 925 27.40 -30.81 27.82
N VAL A 926 26.20 -30.37 27.43
CA VAL A 926 25.21 -31.15 26.68
C VAL A 926 25.15 -30.64 25.23
N ARG A 927 25.31 -31.53 24.27
CA ARG A 927 25.25 -31.25 22.83
C ARG A 927 24.06 -31.95 22.19
N MET A 928 23.48 -31.35 21.17
CA MET A 928 22.44 -31.96 20.33
C MET A 928 23.08 -32.44 19.02
N VAL A 929 22.85 -33.69 18.63
CA VAL A 929 23.40 -34.29 17.40
C VAL A 929 22.28 -35.00 16.63
N VAL A 930 22.20 -34.80 15.32
CA VAL A 930 21.37 -35.62 14.44
C VAL A 930 22.13 -36.91 14.14
N GLU A 931 21.62 -38.05 14.61
CA GLU A 931 22.21 -39.38 14.34
C GLU A 931 21.71 -39.97 13.01
N ASP A 932 20.46 -39.68 12.62
CA ASP A 932 19.87 -40.11 11.35
C ASP A 932 18.88 -39.03 10.87
N PRO A 933 18.87 -38.61 9.59
CA PRO A 933 19.81 -38.98 8.53
C PRO A 933 21.23 -38.44 8.76
N GLU A 934 22.22 -39.24 8.35
CA GLU A 934 23.58 -38.73 8.08
C GLU A 934 23.50 -37.48 7.21
N SER A 935 24.33 -36.46 7.50
CA SER A 935 24.28 -35.18 6.79
C SER A 935 24.43 -35.35 5.28
N GLU A 936 23.53 -34.76 4.51
CA GLU A 936 23.40 -34.89 3.04
C GLU A 936 22.92 -36.27 2.54
N GLY A 937 22.52 -37.17 3.45
CA GLY A 937 21.97 -38.48 3.13
C GLY A 937 20.75 -38.39 2.19
N SER A 938 20.89 -38.95 0.99
CA SER A 938 19.79 -39.03 0.02
C SER A 938 18.84 -40.19 0.36
N ARG A 939 17.56 -39.91 0.58
CA ARG A 939 16.51 -40.93 0.81
C ARG A 939 15.43 -40.83 -0.25
N ALA A 940 14.91 -41.98 -0.68
CA ALA A 940 13.78 -42.04 -1.62
C ALA A 940 12.46 -41.85 -0.85
N TRP A 941 11.70 -40.80 -1.18
CA TRP A 941 10.45 -40.45 -0.47
C TRP A 941 9.32 -41.50 -0.63
N ARG A 942 9.43 -42.37 -1.64
CA ARG A 942 8.56 -43.55 -1.83
C ARG A 942 9.37 -44.81 -2.05
N ASP A 943 8.80 -45.94 -1.64
CA ASP A 943 9.35 -47.25 -1.96
C ASP A 943 9.01 -47.70 -3.40
N LEU A 944 9.52 -48.87 -3.82
CA LEU A 944 9.26 -49.47 -5.12
C LEU A 944 7.75 -49.74 -5.40
N PHE A 945 6.93 -49.76 -4.35
CA PHE A 945 5.49 -50.02 -4.38
C PHE A 945 4.65 -48.75 -4.19
N TRP A 946 5.26 -47.57 -4.39
CA TRP A 946 4.63 -46.24 -4.29
C TRP A 946 4.11 -45.85 -2.90
N ARG A 947 4.46 -46.61 -1.86
CA ARG A 947 4.13 -46.25 -0.47
C ARG A 947 5.07 -45.14 -0.01
N VAL A 948 4.52 -44.12 0.63
CA VAL A 948 5.28 -43.05 1.26
C VAL A 948 6.22 -43.66 2.30
N ARG A 949 7.50 -43.29 2.24
CA ARG A 949 8.47 -43.59 3.29
C ARG A 949 8.53 -42.35 4.19
N PRO A 950 8.18 -42.46 5.49
CA PRO A 950 8.35 -41.34 6.39
C PRO A 950 9.83 -40.97 6.50
N LEU A 951 10.10 -39.69 6.78
CA LEU A 951 11.44 -39.25 7.15
C LEU A 951 11.56 -39.35 8.66
N ASP A 952 12.17 -40.45 9.12
CA ASP A 952 12.61 -40.57 10.51
C ASP A 952 13.85 -39.70 10.72
N VAL A 953 13.77 -38.80 11.70
CA VAL A 953 14.85 -37.95 12.20
C VAL A 953 15.17 -38.40 13.63
N GLN A 954 16.35 -38.95 13.84
CA GLN A 954 16.86 -39.36 15.15
C GLN A 954 17.83 -38.31 15.67
N VAL A 955 17.56 -37.78 16.86
CA VAL A 955 18.41 -36.81 17.54
C VAL A 955 18.83 -37.33 18.91
N ALA A 956 20.08 -37.09 19.28
CA ALA A 956 20.65 -37.49 20.54
C ALA A 956 21.15 -36.27 21.33
N LEU A 957 20.88 -36.26 22.63
CA LEU A 957 21.61 -35.46 23.59
C LEU A 957 22.86 -36.22 24.01
N VAL A 958 24.03 -35.64 23.79
CA VAL A 958 25.32 -36.27 24.11
C VAL A 958 26.19 -35.37 24.99
N ASP A 959 27.07 -35.98 25.77
CA ASP A 959 28.08 -35.26 26.56
C ASP A 959 29.25 -34.75 25.68
N LYS A 960 30.25 -34.11 26.28
CA LYS A 960 31.49 -33.64 25.60
C LYS A 960 32.25 -34.79 24.90
N GLN A 961 32.05 -36.04 25.32
CA GLN A 961 32.68 -37.25 24.80
C GLN A 961 31.83 -37.98 23.76
N GLY A 962 30.58 -37.55 23.51
CA GLY A 962 29.67 -38.15 22.55
C GLY A 962 28.78 -39.26 23.12
N ASN A 963 28.74 -39.49 24.44
CA ASN A 963 27.87 -40.50 25.05
C ASN A 963 26.45 -39.95 25.24
N PRO A 964 25.38 -40.72 24.95
CA PRO A 964 24.00 -40.30 25.19
C PRO A 964 23.70 -39.97 26.66
N VAL A 965 23.03 -38.83 26.89
CA VAL A 965 22.74 -38.28 28.23
C VAL A 965 21.25 -38.39 28.54
N ASP A 966 20.94 -38.92 29.72
CA ASP A 966 19.58 -39.12 30.21
C ASP A 966 18.87 -37.78 30.52
N PRO A 967 17.80 -37.40 29.77
CA PRO A 967 17.10 -36.13 29.96
C PRO A 967 16.60 -35.93 31.39
N THR A 968 16.12 -37.01 32.02
CA THR A 968 15.54 -36.98 33.37
C THR A 968 16.56 -36.62 34.45
N LYS A 969 17.86 -36.81 34.16
CA LYS A 969 18.97 -36.47 35.06
C LYS A 969 19.41 -35.03 34.91
N ILE A 970 19.30 -34.46 33.71
CA ILE A 970 19.88 -33.15 33.36
C ILE A 970 18.88 -32.00 33.36
N LEU A 971 17.59 -32.24 33.11
CA LEU A 971 16.55 -31.20 33.08
C LEU A 971 16.07 -30.79 34.47
N LYS A 972 15.70 -29.51 34.63
CA LYS A 972 15.00 -29.01 35.84
C LYS A 972 13.62 -29.65 36.01
N ASP A 973 12.87 -29.78 34.91
CA ASP A 973 11.66 -30.60 34.82
C ASP A 973 11.98 -31.92 34.08
N PRO A 974 12.03 -33.08 34.76
CA PRO A 974 12.30 -34.38 34.14
C PRO A 974 11.25 -34.83 33.11
N SER A 975 10.09 -34.17 33.05
CA SER A 975 8.99 -34.47 32.11
C SER A 975 8.96 -33.57 30.87
N ALA A 976 9.76 -32.49 30.87
CA ALA A 976 9.84 -31.58 29.73
C ALA A 976 10.61 -32.20 28.55
N MET A 977 10.23 -31.85 27.32
CA MET A 977 10.97 -32.21 26.12
C MET A 977 12.21 -31.30 25.99
N PRO A 978 13.45 -31.83 26.03
CA PRO A 978 14.67 -31.02 26.09
C PRO A 978 15.04 -30.29 24.80
N VAL A 979 14.56 -30.76 23.66
CA VAL A 979 14.95 -30.27 22.33
C VAL A 979 13.71 -30.08 21.46
N GLU A 980 13.69 -29.02 20.67
CA GLU A 980 12.78 -28.86 19.54
C GLU A 980 13.53 -29.19 18.26
N VAL A 981 12.90 -30.00 17.40
CA VAL A 981 13.40 -30.29 16.05
C VAL A 981 12.39 -29.73 15.06
N SER A 982 12.84 -28.91 14.11
CA SER A 982 12.00 -28.43 13.02
C SER A 982 12.57 -28.79 11.65
N LEU A 983 11.69 -29.09 10.69
CA LEU A 983 12.04 -29.33 9.30
C LEU A 983 11.71 -28.09 8.48
N VAL A 984 12.74 -27.45 7.91
CA VAL A 984 12.58 -26.37 6.94
C VAL A 984 12.52 -26.98 5.53
N PRO A 985 11.47 -26.69 4.74
CA PRO A 985 11.33 -27.24 3.39
C PRO A 985 12.31 -26.59 2.40
N PRO A 986 12.54 -27.19 1.22
CA PRO A 986 13.49 -26.69 0.21
C PRO A 986 13.22 -25.26 -0.31
N GLU A 987 11.98 -24.77 -0.17
CA GLU A 987 11.59 -23.40 -0.55
C GLU A 987 11.92 -22.35 0.53
N GLY A 988 12.41 -22.78 1.70
CA GLY A 988 12.60 -21.94 2.87
C GLY A 988 11.31 -21.75 3.70
N GLY A 989 11.46 -21.15 4.87
CA GLY A 989 10.36 -20.90 5.81
C GLY A 989 10.81 -20.95 7.27
N ALA A 990 9.87 -20.84 8.20
CA ALA A 990 10.14 -20.99 9.64
C ALA A 990 10.49 -22.44 10.04
N GLY A 991 10.06 -23.41 9.23
CA GLY A 991 10.11 -24.84 9.53
C GLY A 991 8.96 -25.27 10.44
N GLU A 992 8.43 -26.48 10.22
CA GLU A 992 7.39 -27.03 11.09
C GLU A 992 8.03 -27.82 12.25
N PRO A 993 7.62 -27.59 13.51
CA PRO A 993 8.15 -28.33 14.65
C PRO A 993 7.61 -29.76 14.65
N LEU A 994 8.51 -30.73 14.78
CA LEU A 994 8.16 -32.14 14.78
C LEU A 994 7.82 -32.65 16.19
N ALA A 995 6.79 -33.50 16.27
CA ALA A 995 6.50 -34.25 17.48
C ALA A 995 7.58 -35.33 17.70
N LEU A 996 8.48 -35.07 18.64
CA LEU A 996 9.50 -36.01 19.08
C LEU A 996 8.91 -37.07 20.02
N VAL A 997 9.29 -38.33 19.79
CA VAL A 997 8.99 -39.46 20.67
C VAL A 997 10.28 -39.88 21.38
N HIS A 998 10.20 -40.13 22.69
CA HIS A 998 11.33 -40.65 23.47
C HIS A 998 11.74 -42.04 22.97
N GLY A 999 13.01 -42.18 22.59
CA GLY A 999 13.62 -43.45 22.20
C GLY A 999 14.37 -44.10 23.37
N ALA A 1000 15.56 -44.63 23.08
CA ALA A 1000 16.50 -45.04 24.12
C ALA A 1000 17.02 -43.82 24.93
N THR A 1001 17.68 -44.04 26.07
CA THR A 1001 18.20 -42.98 26.94
C THR A 1001 18.98 -41.91 26.16
N GLY A 1002 18.51 -40.66 26.22
CA GLY A 1002 19.11 -39.52 25.52
C GLY A 1002 18.78 -39.38 24.03
N ARG A 1003 18.03 -40.32 23.45
CA ARG A 1003 17.63 -40.32 22.04
C ARG A 1003 16.15 -40.03 21.85
N PHE A 1004 15.84 -39.33 20.78
CA PHE A 1004 14.50 -38.94 20.38
C PHE A 1004 14.33 -39.21 18.89
N THR A 1005 13.15 -39.67 18.50
CA THR A 1005 12.81 -39.89 17.09
C THR A 1005 11.58 -39.06 16.75
N ALA A 1006 11.69 -38.22 15.72
CA ALA A 1006 10.57 -37.61 15.06
C ALA A 1006 10.33 -38.33 13.72
N THR A 1007 9.10 -38.74 13.46
CA THR A 1007 8.69 -39.37 12.20
C THR A 1007 7.86 -38.37 11.41
N PHE A 1008 8.46 -37.75 10.37
CA PHE A 1008 7.71 -36.89 9.47
C PHE A 1008 7.00 -37.73 8.41
N SER A 1009 5.68 -37.85 8.55
CA SER A 1009 4.80 -38.67 7.70
C SER A 1009 3.65 -37.89 7.04
N ASP A 1010 3.51 -36.59 7.31
CA ASP A 1010 2.34 -35.77 6.88
C ASP A 1010 2.43 -35.29 5.42
N TYR A 1011 2.77 -36.23 4.54
CA TYR A 1011 2.65 -36.05 3.10
C TYR A 1011 1.18 -36.23 2.73
N ASP A 1012 0.43 -35.14 2.59
CA ASP A 1012 -0.99 -35.15 2.24
C ASP A 1012 -1.24 -35.98 0.96
N GLU A 1013 -1.68 -37.23 1.15
CA GLU A 1013 -1.85 -38.23 0.08
C GLU A 1013 -2.84 -37.78 -1.01
N LYS A 1014 -3.68 -36.78 -0.71
CA LYS A 1014 -4.70 -36.24 -1.62
C LYS A 1014 -4.18 -35.09 -2.48
N LYS A 1015 -3.04 -34.48 -2.14
CA LYS A 1015 -2.39 -33.45 -2.97
C LYS A 1015 -1.47 -34.12 -3.99
N TRP A 1016 -1.98 -34.27 -5.21
CA TRP A 1016 -1.22 -34.83 -6.34
C TRP A 1016 0.05 -34.03 -6.73
N TYR A 1017 0.21 -32.82 -6.17
CA TYR A 1017 1.36 -31.92 -6.38
C TYR A 1017 2.57 -32.17 -5.46
N ALA A 1018 2.61 -33.26 -4.67
CA ALA A 1018 3.72 -33.63 -3.77
C ALA A 1018 5.10 -33.88 -4.44
N HIS A 1019 5.27 -33.45 -5.69
CA HIS A 1019 6.53 -33.39 -6.41
C HIS A 1019 7.29 -32.08 -6.20
N ARG A 1020 6.62 -31.04 -5.67
CA ARG A 1020 7.21 -29.74 -5.36
C ARG A 1020 8.07 -29.80 -4.08
N ASP A 1021 7.73 -30.72 -3.18
CA ASP A 1021 8.34 -30.93 -1.87
C ASP A 1021 9.60 -31.83 -1.90
N LEU A 1022 10.29 -31.94 -3.05
CA LEU A 1022 11.48 -32.76 -3.24
C LEU A 1022 12.74 -31.88 -3.33
N GLY A 1023 13.68 -32.09 -2.43
CA GLY A 1023 14.92 -31.31 -2.35
C GLY A 1023 15.65 -31.50 -1.02
N TYR A 1024 16.51 -30.54 -0.69
CA TYR A 1024 17.19 -30.49 0.60
C TYR A 1024 16.28 -29.87 1.67
N TYR A 1025 15.93 -30.67 2.67
CA TYR A 1025 15.34 -30.19 3.91
C TYR A 1025 16.44 -29.84 4.90
N GLU A 1026 16.29 -28.73 5.61
CA GLU A 1026 17.16 -28.36 6.72
C GLU A 1026 16.51 -28.82 8.04
N ILE A 1027 17.19 -29.70 8.78
CA ILE A 1027 16.79 -30.15 10.11
C ILE A 1027 17.45 -29.18 11.09
N ARG A 1028 16.66 -28.33 11.76
CA ARG A 1028 17.13 -27.42 12.81
C ARG A 1028 16.82 -28.00 14.18
N MET A 1029 17.75 -27.82 15.11
CA MET A 1029 17.59 -28.20 16.51
C MET A 1029 17.80 -26.99 17.42
N ALA A 1030 16.90 -26.81 18.39
CA ALA A 1030 16.98 -25.77 19.41
C ALA A 1030 16.71 -26.36 20.82
N PRO A 1031 17.36 -25.87 21.88
CA PRO A 1031 17.03 -26.28 23.24
C PRO A 1031 15.63 -25.78 23.61
N LYS A 1032 14.82 -26.63 24.27
CA LYS A 1032 13.41 -26.35 24.58
C LYS A 1032 13.09 -26.30 26.08
N ALA A 1033 13.91 -26.92 26.92
CA ALA A 1033 13.68 -26.97 28.37
C ALA A 1033 14.96 -26.64 29.15
N GLU A 1034 14.80 -26.06 30.33
CA GLU A 1034 15.93 -25.68 31.17
C GLU A 1034 16.66 -26.89 31.75
N LEU A 1035 17.99 -26.85 31.64
CA LEU A 1035 18.90 -27.75 32.34
C LEU A 1035 19.02 -27.35 33.83
N LYS A 1036 19.33 -28.31 34.69
CA LYS A 1036 19.79 -28.07 36.06
C LYS A 1036 21.11 -27.32 36.02
N ASP A 1037 21.37 -26.50 37.03
CA ASP A 1037 22.48 -25.54 37.04
C ASP A 1037 23.89 -26.19 36.99
N THR A 1038 23.99 -27.53 37.13
CA THR A 1038 25.20 -28.33 36.91
C THR A 1038 25.44 -28.77 35.45
N TYR A 1039 24.59 -28.34 34.51
CA TYR A 1039 24.62 -28.69 33.10
C TYR A 1039 24.38 -27.44 32.25
N THR A 1040 25.03 -27.35 31.09
CA THR A 1040 24.80 -26.28 30.12
C THR A 1040 24.74 -26.84 28.70
N TYR A 1041 23.95 -26.22 27.83
CA TYR A 1041 23.96 -26.55 26.41
C TYR A 1041 25.25 -26.01 25.78
N GLY A 1042 25.73 -26.67 24.72
CA GLY A 1042 26.70 -26.03 23.82
C GLY A 1042 26.13 -24.72 23.26
N THR A 1043 27.02 -23.75 23.02
CA THR A 1043 26.72 -22.43 22.43
C THR A 1043 25.67 -22.52 21.32
N GLU A 1044 24.73 -21.57 21.31
CA GLU A 1044 23.43 -21.57 20.59
C GLU A 1044 23.49 -21.60 19.04
N GLU A 1045 24.52 -22.18 18.44
CA GLU A 1045 24.49 -22.52 17.03
C GLU A 1045 23.37 -23.54 16.78
N LEU A 1046 22.33 -23.10 16.07
CA LEU A 1046 21.32 -23.95 15.45
C LEU A 1046 22.02 -25.06 14.68
N VAL A 1047 22.06 -26.27 15.24
CA VAL A 1047 22.72 -27.41 14.61
C VAL A 1047 21.86 -27.84 13.42
N SER A 1048 22.24 -27.35 12.24
CA SER A 1048 21.56 -27.63 10.98
C SER A 1048 22.14 -28.89 10.32
N SER A 1049 21.36 -29.97 10.24
CA SER A 1049 21.65 -31.07 9.31
C SER A 1049 20.82 -30.93 8.04
N ARG A 1050 21.18 -31.66 6.97
CA ARG A 1050 20.43 -31.65 5.70
C ARG A 1050 20.04 -33.06 5.28
N ALA A 1051 18.77 -33.22 4.90
CA ALA A 1051 18.22 -34.46 4.35
C ALA A 1051 17.79 -34.24 2.90
N HIS A 1052 18.24 -35.05 1.95
CA HIS A 1052 17.85 -34.89 0.55
C HIS A 1052 16.77 -35.93 0.17
N LEU A 1053 15.54 -35.47 0.00
CA LEU A 1053 14.44 -36.32 -0.47
C LEU A 1053 14.43 -36.40 -2.01
N THR A 1054 14.62 -37.62 -2.52
CA THR A 1054 14.80 -37.93 -3.95
C THR A 1054 13.70 -38.84 -4.48
N ARG A 1055 13.49 -38.85 -5.81
CA ARG A 1055 12.62 -39.84 -6.47
C ARG A 1055 13.30 -41.21 -6.50
N HIS A 1056 12.58 -42.29 -6.19
CA HIS A 1056 13.13 -43.65 -6.24
C HIS A 1056 13.63 -43.99 -7.66
N PRO A 1057 14.89 -44.41 -7.87
CA PRO A 1057 15.51 -44.45 -9.20
C PRO A 1057 14.81 -45.37 -10.22
N PHE A 1058 14.04 -46.36 -9.74
CA PHE A 1058 13.29 -47.32 -10.56
C PHE A 1058 11.82 -46.92 -10.85
N TRP A 1059 11.38 -45.71 -10.49
CA TRP A 1059 9.98 -45.28 -10.57
C TRP A 1059 9.33 -45.40 -11.97
N TRP A 1060 10.12 -45.27 -13.03
CA TRP A 1060 9.70 -45.39 -14.43
C TRP A 1060 9.71 -46.83 -14.98
N VAL A 1061 10.35 -47.78 -14.29
CA VAL A 1061 10.62 -49.12 -14.84
C VAL A 1061 9.37 -50.00 -14.86
N LEU A 1062 8.57 -49.98 -13.79
CA LEU A 1062 7.31 -50.75 -13.73
C LEU A 1062 6.30 -50.30 -14.81
N PRO A 1063 6.02 -48.98 -14.98
CA PRO A 1063 5.19 -48.51 -16.09
C PRO A 1063 5.77 -48.83 -17.48
N ALA A 1064 7.08 -48.74 -17.67
CA ALA A 1064 7.72 -49.08 -18.95
C ALA A 1064 7.59 -50.57 -19.30
N ILE A 1065 7.73 -51.47 -18.32
CA ILE A 1065 7.50 -52.91 -18.49
C ILE A 1065 6.01 -53.17 -18.81
N ALA A 1066 5.09 -52.54 -18.09
CA ALA A 1066 3.65 -52.66 -18.36
C ALA A 1066 3.28 -52.19 -19.77
N ALA A 1067 3.83 -51.06 -20.23
CA ALA A 1067 3.65 -50.54 -21.57
C ALA A 1067 4.21 -51.50 -22.64
N LEU A 1068 5.43 -52.03 -22.44
CA LEU A 1068 6.03 -53.02 -23.34
C LEU A 1068 5.19 -54.30 -23.46
N VAL A 1069 4.65 -54.80 -22.33
CA VAL A 1069 3.75 -55.97 -22.32
C VAL A 1069 2.43 -55.65 -23.03
N ALA A 1070 1.82 -54.49 -22.80
CA ALA A 1070 0.58 -54.11 -23.47
C ALA A 1070 0.78 -53.90 -24.99
N ILE A 1071 1.90 -53.30 -25.42
CA ILE A 1071 2.28 -53.15 -26.82
C ILE A 1071 2.52 -54.52 -27.47
N ALA A 1072 3.24 -55.43 -26.80
CA ALA A 1072 3.44 -56.80 -27.30
C ALA A 1072 2.12 -57.56 -27.45
N LEU A 1073 1.21 -57.42 -26.49
CA LEU A 1073 -0.15 -57.99 -26.55
C LEU A 1073 -0.97 -57.38 -27.70
N LEU A 1074 -0.95 -56.06 -27.88
CA LEU A 1074 -1.64 -55.39 -29.00
C LEU A 1074 -1.10 -55.83 -30.36
N ILE A 1075 0.22 -56.02 -30.50
CA ILE A 1075 0.84 -56.53 -31.74
C ILE A 1075 0.41 -57.97 -32.01
N LEU A 1076 0.37 -58.83 -30.98
CA LEU A 1076 -0.07 -60.22 -31.11
C LEU A 1076 -1.58 -60.34 -31.42
N LEU A 1077 -2.41 -59.56 -30.73
CA LEU A 1077 -3.87 -59.52 -30.92
C LEU A 1077 -4.24 -58.93 -32.29
N GLY A 1078 -3.62 -57.80 -32.69
CA GLY A 1078 -3.84 -57.19 -33.99
C GLY A 1078 -3.47 -58.12 -35.14
N ARG A 1079 -2.36 -58.86 -35.01
CA ARG A 1079 -1.95 -59.91 -35.97
C ARG A 1079 -2.95 -61.06 -36.07
N SER A 1080 -3.58 -61.46 -34.95
CA SER A 1080 -4.60 -62.52 -34.92
C SER A 1080 -5.93 -62.05 -35.55
N THR A 1081 -6.41 -60.88 -35.15
CA THR A 1081 -7.70 -60.32 -35.62
C THR A 1081 -7.67 -60.02 -37.12
N TYR A 1082 -6.53 -59.53 -37.64
CA TYR A 1082 -6.34 -59.28 -39.07
C TYR A 1082 -6.37 -60.56 -39.93
N LEU A 1083 -6.01 -61.72 -39.37
CA LEU A 1083 -6.06 -63.01 -40.09
C LEU A 1083 -7.49 -63.58 -40.23
N HIS A 1084 -8.43 -63.17 -39.39
CA HIS A 1084 -9.81 -63.67 -39.41
C HIS A 1084 -10.81 -62.79 -40.21
N LEU A 1085 -10.50 -61.51 -40.44
CA LEU A 1085 -11.43 -60.54 -41.04
C LEU A 1085 -11.41 -60.45 -42.58
N TRP A 1086 -10.70 -61.33 -43.29
CA TRP A 1086 -10.52 -61.22 -44.75
C TRP A 1086 -10.77 -62.53 -45.54
N PRO A 1087 -12.03 -62.78 -45.98
CA PRO A 1087 -12.31 -63.77 -47.01
C PRO A 1087 -12.09 -63.14 -48.41
N ALA A 1088 -11.09 -63.62 -49.15
CA ALA A 1088 -10.96 -63.27 -50.57
C ALA A 1088 -12.05 -63.99 -51.39
N ILE A 1089 -13.14 -63.28 -51.73
CA ILE A 1089 -14.28 -63.84 -52.45
C ILE A 1089 -13.97 -63.94 -53.96
N GLY A 1090 -13.85 -65.16 -54.46
CA GLY A 1090 -13.65 -65.45 -55.89
C GLY A 1090 -13.82 -66.93 -56.19
N THR A 1091 -14.03 -67.25 -57.47
CA THR A 1091 -14.27 -68.61 -57.94
C THR A 1091 -13.16 -69.04 -58.90
N VAL A 1092 -12.55 -70.19 -58.62
CA VAL A 1092 -11.60 -70.86 -59.51
C VAL A 1092 -12.34 -71.96 -60.27
N ARG A 1093 -12.21 -72.00 -61.60
CA ARG A 1093 -12.72 -73.09 -62.46
C ARG A 1093 -11.56 -73.80 -63.14
N VAL A 1094 -11.67 -75.12 -63.31
CA VAL A 1094 -10.68 -75.97 -63.99
C VAL A 1094 -11.41 -76.79 -65.05
N GLY A 1095 -11.36 -76.29 -66.29
CA GLY A 1095 -12.21 -76.74 -67.39
C GLY A 1095 -13.71 -76.53 -67.10
N ASN A 1096 -14.56 -77.13 -67.94
CA ASN A 1096 -16.02 -76.99 -67.84
C ASN A 1096 -16.66 -77.91 -66.77
N LYS A 1097 -15.86 -78.66 -65.99
CA LYS A 1097 -16.36 -79.71 -65.09
C LYS A 1097 -16.10 -79.46 -63.60
N TRP A 1098 -15.27 -78.48 -63.24
CA TRP A 1098 -14.91 -78.23 -61.86
C TRP A 1098 -14.87 -76.73 -61.56
N SER A 1099 -15.57 -76.31 -60.52
CA SER A 1099 -15.61 -74.92 -60.03
C SER A 1099 -15.65 -74.93 -58.51
N TYR A 1100 -14.89 -74.03 -57.88
CA TYR A 1100 -14.74 -74.01 -56.43
C TYR A 1100 -14.63 -72.57 -55.90
N HIS A 1101 -15.37 -72.28 -54.84
CA HIS A 1101 -15.41 -70.97 -54.21
C HIS A 1101 -14.33 -70.87 -53.13
N LEU A 1102 -13.50 -69.83 -53.19
CA LEU A 1102 -12.35 -69.67 -52.29
C LEU A 1102 -12.75 -69.40 -50.83
N ARG A 1103 -14.01 -69.00 -50.58
CA ARG A 1103 -14.54 -68.70 -49.24
C ARG A 1103 -14.64 -69.94 -48.35
N ASP A 1104 -14.90 -71.11 -48.92
CA ASP A 1104 -15.30 -72.30 -48.15
C ASP A 1104 -14.12 -73.07 -47.54
N ALA A 1105 -12.89 -72.80 -47.99
CA ALA A 1105 -11.70 -73.56 -47.59
C ALA A 1105 -10.92 -72.96 -46.40
N GLY A 1106 -11.09 -71.67 -46.09
CA GLY A 1106 -10.36 -70.95 -45.03
C GLY A 1106 -8.82 -70.98 -45.12
N LYS A 1107 -8.25 -71.47 -46.24
CA LYS A 1107 -6.82 -71.77 -46.40
C LYS A 1107 -6.33 -71.39 -47.79
N HIS A 1108 -5.15 -70.76 -47.84
CA HIS A 1108 -4.55 -70.21 -49.07
C HIS A 1108 -3.95 -71.25 -50.06
N THR A 1109 -4.15 -72.54 -49.83
CA THR A 1109 -3.66 -73.63 -50.70
C THR A 1109 -4.73 -74.70 -50.83
N ILE A 1110 -5.15 -75.01 -52.06
CA ILE A 1110 -6.12 -76.06 -52.38
C ILE A 1110 -5.35 -77.23 -53.00
N THR A 1111 -5.45 -78.40 -52.37
CA THR A 1111 -4.88 -79.65 -52.86
C THR A 1111 -5.98 -80.46 -53.54
N LEU A 1112 -5.78 -80.84 -54.80
CA LEU A 1112 -6.77 -81.56 -55.60
C LEU A 1112 -6.36 -83.03 -55.68
N ASP A 1113 -7.14 -83.92 -55.08
CA ASP A 1113 -6.92 -85.37 -55.15
C ASP A 1113 -7.76 -86.04 -56.26
N LYS A 1114 -7.46 -87.30 -56.57
CA LYS A 1114 -8.14 -88.07 -57.63
C LYS A 1114 -9.66 -88.27 -57.39
N ARG A 1115 -10.18 -88.09 -56.18
CA ARG A 1115 -11.60 -88.31 -55.85
C ARG A 1115 -12.51 -87.18 -56.33
N HIS A 1116 -11.94 -86.02 -56.66
CA HIS A 1116 -12.67 -84.80 -57.03
C HIS A 1116 -12.95 -84.66 -58.55
N GLY A 1117 -12.69 -85.68 -59.36
CA GLY A 1117 -12.99 -85.69 -60.80
C GLY A 1117 -12.13 -84.76 -61.67
N VAL A 1118 -11.07 -84.17 -61.09
CA VAL A 1118 -10.20 -83.18 -61.75
C VAL A 1118 -9.24 -83.86 -62.74
N PRO A 1119 -8.94 -83.25 -63.91
CA PRO A 1119 -7.94 -83.78 -64.83
C PRO A 1119 -6.56 -83.95 -64.18
N PRO A 1120 -5.83 -85.06 -64.43
CA PRO A 1120 -4.58 -85.40 -63.71
C PRO A 1120 -3.39 -84.44 -63.97
N ALA A 1121 -3.57 -83.41 -64.79
CA ALA A 1121 -2.57 -82.40 -65.12
C ALA A 1121 -2.37 -81.31 -64.03
N VAL A 1122 -3.26 -81.20 -63.04
CA VAL A 1122 -3.20 -80.18 -61.98
C VAL A 1122 -3.26 -80.85 -60.61
N ARG A 1123 -2.21 -80.71 -59.78
CA ARG A 1123 -2.15 -81.32 -58.43
C ARG A 1123 -2.54 -80.36 -57.31
N GLN A 1124 -2.07 -79.12 -57.36
CA GLN A 1124 -2.31 -78.12 -56.31
C GLN A 1124 -2.44 -76.72 -56.92
N ILE A 1125 -3.28 -75.89 -56.30
CA ILE A 1125 -3.47 -74.49 -56.63
C ILE A 1125 -3.26 -73.67 -55.36
N LYS A 1126 -2.33 -72.71 -55.40
CA LYS A 1126 -1.97 -71.86 -54.27
C LYS A 1126 -2.22 -70.40 -54.61
N VAL A 1127 -2.89 -69.69 -53.71
CA VAL A 1127 -3.29 -68.29 -53.90
C VAL A 1127 -2.65 -67.45 -52.81
N GLN A 1128 -1.68 -66.61 -53.16
CA GLN A 1128 -0.90 -65.82 -52.20
C GLN A 1128 -1.00 -64.32 -52.51
N GLN A 1129 -1.35 -63.51 -51.52
CA GLN A 1129 -1.34 -62.06 -51.62
C GLN A 1129 -0.01 -61.54 -51.07
N LYS A 1130 0.70 -60.71 -51.85
CA LYS A 1130 1.99 -60.15 -51.45
C LYS A 1130 1.81 -58.68 -51.08
N LEU A 1131 1.74 -58.37 -49.79
CA LEU A 1131 1.85 -56.98 -49.33
C LEU A 1131 3.29 -56.48 -49.58
N LEU A 1132 3.41 -55.39 -50.32
CA LEU A 1132 4.65 -54.63 -50.43
C LEU A 1132 4.66 -53.60 -49.30
N SER A 1133 5.53 -53.81 -48.31
CA SER A 1133 5.73 -52.89 -47.19
C SER A 1133 6.48 -51.63 -47.66
N GLY A 1134 5.72 -50.61 -48.02
CA GLY A 1134 6.23 -49.28 -48.36
C GLY A 1134 5.07 -48.28 -48.54
N PRO A 1135 5.18 -47.03 -48.08
CA PRO A 1135 4.05 -46.11 -47.92
C PRO A 1135 3.40 -45.58 -49.22
N LEU A 1136 3.77 -46.10 -50.39
CA LEU A 1136 3.26 -45.66 -51.70
C LEU A 1136 2.77 -46.80 -52.63
N ALA A 1137 2.60 -48.02 -52.12
CA ALA A 1137 2.15 -49.16 -52.91
C ALA A 1137 0.63 -49.10 -53.24
N LYS A 1138 0.27 -48.56 -54.40
CA LYS A 1138 -1.13 -48.55 -54.88
C LYS A 1138 -1.61 -49.96 -55.31
N ALA A 1139 -2.56 -50.48 -54.54
CA ALA A 1139 -3.33 -51.72 -54.70
C ALA A 1139 -2.59 -53.07 -54.46
N PRO A 1140 -3.21 -54.03 -53.73
CA PRO A 1140 -2.64 -55.36 -53.50
C PRO A 1140 -2.66 -56.23 -54.76
N ARG A 1141 -1.63 -57.06 -54.95
CA ARG A 1141 -1.56 -58.06 -56.03
C ARG A 1141 -1.78 -59.46 -55.47
N ILE A 1142 -2.61 -60.24 -56.17
CA ILE A 1142 -2.82 -61.66 -55.91
C ILE A 1142 -1.94 -62.46 -56.87
N ILE A 1143 -1.18 -63.41 -56.34
CA ILE A 1143 -0.35 -64.34 -57.11
C ILE A 1143 -1.04 -65.69 -57.08
N LEU A 1144 -1.34 -66.21 -58.27
CA LEU A 1144 -1.96 -67.52 -58.45
C LEU A 1144 -0.88 -68.46 -58.99
N SER A 1145 -0.59 -69.52 -58.23
CA SER A 1145 0.48 -70.47 -58.51
C SER A 1145 -0.12 -71.86 -58.67
N VAL A 1146 0.12 -72.50 -59.82
CA VAL A 1146 -0.38 -73.86 -60.10
C VAL A 1146 0.80 -74.82 -60.15
N GLN A 1147 0.66 -75.98 -59.49
CA GLN A 1147 1.68 -77.03 -59.50
C GLN A 1147 1.42 -78.04 -60.63
N HIS A 1148 2.38 -78.15 -61.54
CA HIS A 1148 2.39 -79.16 -62.60
C HIS A 1148 2.65 -80.58 -62.03
N PRO A 1149 2.37 -81.65 -62.80
CA PRO A 1149 2.53 -83.04 -62.32
C PRO A 1149 3.96 -83.41 -61.93
N ASN A 1150 4.96 -82.74 -62.52
CA ASN A 1150 6.39 -82.85 -62.20
C ASN A 1150 6.81 -82.09 -60.92
N GLY A 1151 5.86 -81.47 -60.20
CA GLY A 1151 6.11 -80.77 -58.94
C GLY A 1151 6.51 -79.30 -59.09
N VAL A 1152 6.74 -78.80 -60.31
CA VAL A 1152 7.12 -77.41 -60.56
C VAL A 1152 5.92 -76.49 -60.39
N TRP A 1153 6.10 -75.42 -59.62
CA TRP A 1153 5.13 -74.35 -59.43
C TRP A 1153 5.33 -73.24 -60.44
N VAL A 1154 4.28 -72.85 -61.16
CA VAL A 1154 4.31 -71.70 -62.08
C VAL A 1154 3.53 -70.54 -61.45
N PRO A 1155 4.20 -69.53 -60.86
CA PRO A 1155 3.53 -68.35 -60.32
C PRO A 1155 3.18 -67.36 -61.44
N ARG A 1156 1.94 -66.85 -61.44
CA ARG A 1156 1.52 -65.73 -62.29
C ARG A 1156 0.93 -64.61 -61.43
N ASN A 1157 1.42 -63.39 -61.64
CA ASN A 1157 0.91 -62.19 -60.97
C ASN A 1157 -0.41 -61.76 -61.65
N VAL A 1158 -1.47 -61.56 -60.86
CA VAL A 1158 -2.78 -61.11 -61.36
C VAL A 1158 -3.08 -59.72 -60.79
N SER A 1159 -3.39 -58.77 -61.67
CA SER A 1159 -3.92 -57.45 -61.34
C SER A 1159 -5.44 -57.45 -61.51
N VAL A 1160 -6.16 -57.33 -60.39
CA VAL A 1160 -7.62 -57.16 -60.31
C VAL A 1160 -8.00 -55.86 -61.05
N PRO A 1161 -9.07 -55.80 -61.89
CA PRO A 1161 -10.30 -56.59 -61.77
C PRO A 1161 -10.67 -57.55 -62.93
N ASN A 1162 -9.82 -57.74 -63.95
CA ASN A 1162 -10.23 -58.56 -65.10
C ASN A 1162 -10.19 -60.08 -64.82
N PRO A 1163 -11.16 -60.88 -65.33
CA PRO A 1163 -11.14 -62.34 -65.22
C PRO A 1163 -9.96 -62.92 -65.99
N TYR A 1164 -9.33 -63.96 -65.44
CA TYR A 1164 -8.07 -64.50 -65.95
C TYR A 1164 -8.21 -65.96 -66.40
N ASN A 1165 -7.66 -66.29 -67.57
CA ASN A 1165 -7.59 -67.64 -68.13
C ASN A 1165 -6.11 -68.05 -68.30
N THR A 1166 -5.75 -69.25 -67.88
CA THR A 1166 -4.43 -69.85 -68.15
C THR A 1166 -4.55 -71.33 -68.49
N VAL A 1167 -3.73 -71.83 -69.41
CA VAL A 1167 -3.83 -73.21 -69.90
C VAL A 1167 -2.69 -74.04 -69.29
N VAL A 1168 -3.05 -75.18 -68.67
CA VAL A 1168 -2.13 -76.13 -68.04
C VAL A 1168 -2.33 -77.49 -68.72
N GLY A 1169 -1.37 -77.90 -69.56
CA GLY A 1169 -1.57 -79.01 -70.49
C GLY A 1169 -2.67 -78.67 -71.51
N ASN A 1170 -3.69 -79.52 -71.61
CA ASN A 1170 -4.85 -79.29 -72.49
C ASN A 1170 -6.08 -78.74 -71.74
N THR A 1171 -5.92 -78.22 -70.51
CA THR A 1171 -7.04 -77.76 -69.65
C THR A 1171 -6.90 -76.29 -69.31
N CYS A 1172 -7.96 -75.50 -69.51
CA CYS A 1172 -8.00 -74.09 -69.11
C CYS A 1172 -8.40 -73.95 -67.64
N VAL A 1173 -7.69 -73.11 -66.89
CA VAL A 1173 -7.98 -72.71 -65.51
C VAL A 1173 -8.40 -71.25 -65.54
N THR A 1174 -9.60 -70.96 -65.05
CA THR A 1174 -10.21 -69.63 -65.05
C THR A 1174 -10.36 -69.12 -63.62
N TRP A 1175 -10.01 -67.88 -63.35
CA TRP A 1175 -10.37 -67.19 -62.11
C TRP A 1175 -11.24 -65.97 -62.39
N SER A 1176 -12.25 -65.78 -61.54
CA SER A 1176 -13.17 -64.64 -61.58
C SER A 1176 -13.45 -64.13 -60.16
N ALA A 1177 -13.40 -62.82 -59.98
CA ALA A 1177 -13.88 -62.17 -58.76
C ALA A 1177 -15.41 -62.24 -58.70
N GLY A 1178 -15.97 -62.61 -57.55
CA GLY A 1178 -17.42 -62.66 -57.35
C GLY A 1178 -17.97 -61.27 -57.00
N SER A 1179 -19.10 -60.89 -57.59
CA SER A 1179 -19.82 -59.64 -57.29
C SER A 1179 -20.95 -59.78 -56.26
N GLU A 1180 -21.12 -60.97 -55.67
CA GLU A 1180 -22.13 -61.23 -54.65
C GLU A 1180 -21.80 -60.47 -53.35
N LYS A 1181 -22.71 -59.56 -52.95
CA LYS A 1181 -22.69 -59.00 -51.59
C LYS A 1181 -22.85 -60.15 -50.59
N PRO A 1182 -22.15 -60.11 -49.44
CA PRO A 1182 -22.33 -61.14 -48.42
C PRO A 1182 -23.79 -61.16 -47.93
N PRO A 1183 -24.40 -62.34 -47.71
CA PRO A 1183 -25.75 -62.41 -47.18
C PRO A 1183 -25.78 -61.80 -45.77
N THR A 1184 -26.71 -60.88 -45.55
CA THR A 1184 -26.98 -60.29 -44.24
C THR A 1184 -27.47 -61.37 -43.29
N GLY A 1185 -26.67 -61.71 -42.28
CA GLY A 1185 -27.03 -62.71 -41.26
C GLY A 1185 -25.89 -63.61 -40.76
N VAL A 1186 -24.70 -63.59 -41.37
CA VAL A 1186 -23.53 -64.28 -40.78
C VAL A 1186 -22.97 -63.42 -39.65
N ALA A 1187 -23.26 -63.79 -38.41
CA ALA A 1187 -22.65 -63.19 -37.24
C ALA A 1187 -21.10 -63.27 -37.36
N PRO A 1188 -20.36 -62.23 -36.96
CA PRO A 1188 -18.91 -62.32 -36.91
C PRO A 1188 -18.51 -63.47 -35.98
N ASP A 1189 -17.49 -64.23 -36.40
CA ASP A 1189 -16.91 -65.32 -35.60
C ASP A 1189 -16.69 -64.84 -34.16
N LEU A 1190 -17.16 -65.62 -33.16
CA LEU A 1190 -17.15 -65.24 -31.75
C LEU A 1190 -15.74 -64.80 -31.30
N TRP A 1191 -14.72 -65.43 -31.89
CA TRP A 1191 -13.31 -65.09 -31.69
C TRP A 1191 -12.93 -63.68 -32.12
N ALA A 1192 -13.52 -63.14 -33.19
CA ALA A 1192 -13.29 -61.75 -33.60
C ALA A 1192 -13.85 -60.75 -32.56
N TYR A 1193 -14.96 -61.10 -31.90
CA TYR A 1193 -15.53 -60.29 -30.82
C TYR A 1193 -14.68 -60.37 -29.55
N VAL A 1194 -14.21 -61.57 -29.18
CA VAL A 1194 -13.29 -61.79 -28.04
C VAL A 1194 -11.96 -61.06 -28.25
N PHE A 1195 -11.33 -61.18 -29.43
CA PHE A 1195 -10.09 -60.46 -29.73
C PHE A 1195 -10.30 -58.95 -29.88
N GLY A 1196 -11.48 -58.49 -30.32
CA GLY A 1196 -11.85 -57.08 -30.31
C GLY A 1196 -11.93 -56.50 -28.89
N ILE A 1197 -12.63 -57.18 -27.98
CA ILE A 1197 -12.74 -56.79 -26.56
C ILE A 1197 -11.36 -56.82 -25.87
N LEU A 1198 -10.56 -57.87 -26.10
CA LEU A 1198 -9.20 -57.94 -25.56
C LEU A 1198 -8.27 -56.86 -26.14
N GLY A 1199 -8.43 -56.50 -27.42
CA GLY A 1199 -7.70 -55.41 -28.06
C GLY A 1199 -8.08 -54.04 -27.48
N VAL A 1200 -9.36 -53.77 -27.28
CA VAL A 1200 -9.83 -52.54 -26.61
C VAL A 1200 -9.39 -52.49 -25.16
N GLY A 1201 -9.43 -53.62 -24.43
CA GLY A 1201 -8.93 -53.71 -23.05
C GLY A 1201 -7.42 -53.46 -22.97
N ALA A 1202 -6.63 -54.02 -23.88
CA ALA A 1202 -5.19 -53.78 -23.95
C ALA A 1202 -4.85 -52.33 -24.37
N LEU A 1203 -5.67 -51.71 -25.22
CA LEU A 1203 -5.52 -50.30 -25.60
C LEU A 1203 -5.89 -49.37 -24.43
N ALA A 1204 -6.98 -49.66 -23.71
CA ALA A 1204 -7.37 -48.92 -22.50
C ALA A 1204 -6.33 -49.07 -21.38
N ALA A 1205 -5.76 -50.25 -21.20
CA ALA A 1205 -4.64 -50.47 -20.28
C ALA A 1205 -3.38 -49.69 -20.71
N LEU A 1206 -3.03 -49.69 -22.01
CA LEU A 1206 -1.91 -48.90 -22.52
C LEU A 1206 -2.16 -47.39 -22.34
N ILE A 1207 -3.38 -46.91 -22.58
CA ILE A 1207 -3.77 -45.52 -22.35
C ILE A 1207 -3.71 -45.18 -20.86
N MET A 1208 -4.18 -46.03 -19.96
CA MET A 1208 -4.02 -45.81 -18.51
C MET A 1208 -2.55 -45.82 -18.08
N VAL A 1209 -1.70 -46.66 -18.66
CA VAL A 1209 -0.25 -46.65 -18.40
C VAL A 1209 0.40 -45.38 -18.96
N ILE A 1210 0.02 -44.92 -20.16
CA ILE A 1210 0.53 -43.66 -20.73
C ILE A 1210 0.04 -42.46 -19.91
N VAL A 1211 -1.23 -42.42 -19.50
CA VAL A 1211 -1.77 -41.38 -18.62
C VAL A 1211 -1.05 -41.40 -17.28
N ALA A 1212 -0.86 -42.56 -16.65
CA ALA A 1212 -0.09 -42.68 -15.41
C ALA A 1212 1.37 -42.21 -15.58
N ILE A 1213 2.03 -42.53 -16.71
CA ILE A 1213 3.39 -42.08 -17.03
C ILE A 1213 3.41 -40.55 -17.20
N VAL A 1214 2.54 -39.99 -18.05
CA VAL A 1214 2.48 -38.54 -18.33
C VAL A 1214 2.12 -37.75 -17.07
N SER A 1215 1.09 -38.17 -16.33
CA SER A 1215 0.71 -37.55 -15.05
C SER A 1215 1.77 -37.70 -13.95
N SER A 1216 2.70 -38.66 -14.05
CA SER A 1216 3.82 -38.81 -13.11
C SER A 1216 5.10 -38.07 -13.54
N LEU A 1217 5.26 -37.77 -14.83
CA LEU A 1217 6.43 -37.07 -15.36
C LEU A 1217 6.40 -35.57 -15.04
N GLY A 1218 5.22 -34.94 -15.16
CA GLY A 1218 5.04 -33.49 -15.06
C GLY A 1218 5.16 -32.83 -16.43
#